data_AF-A0A9D1INS9-F1
#
_entry.id   AF-A0A9D1INS9-F1
#
_cell.length_a   1.000
_cell.length_b   1.000
_cell.length_c   1.000
_cell.angle_alpha   90.00
_cell.angle_beta   90.00
_cell.angle_gamma   90.00
#
_symmetry.space_group_name_H-M   'P 1'
#
loop_
_entity.id
_entity.type
_entity.pdbx_description
1 polymer ?
#
loop_
_entity_poly.entity_id
_entity_poly.type
_entity_poly.pdbx_seq_one_letter_code
_entity_poly.pdbx_strand_id
1 'polypeptide(L)'
;MKKVKSFFKNLFSKIKNRYKQISVVLYVKTNILFITYVLINLINSWLLRIVTMGNLFSFKAIISDLAFILIFGSFAYLLKPKKQYRVLMPLTIIMMLTCIINAVYYENYVSFASFSLLSTASFLGDMNGAVVTSLIKLKDVILIFPPIVLFIVHTILKKKKYYDKVEKIERSKKRFLNTIILGALAAFLTVSMMQSSDYSRLKKQWNREYLVQRFGIYVYQVNDAIKSTESKFTSLFGYDNAAKTVREFYEQKKQTDNQTSSTNEYTNVFEGKNIIVIHAESMMTQNMTLSFNNQELTPNLNRLASEGLFFFNYYSQTSVGTSSDTEFTFNTSLMPASTGTVFVNYWDRTYEAIPNILKQKGYYTASMHANTASFWNRNVMHETLGYDHFYARDSYDYSNDDEVIGMGLSDKEFFRQSTQKIKKISEENSNYYVTLITLSNHTPWDDEDKYGNYSVDYKYTETDENGNTVEKSLPYMEGTDLGRYFKSVHYADEAIGEFINELDAEGLLDNTVVVIYGDHDAKIAKSEYRYFYNYDFETGEEYDKDDPRYVDVDYYNYELNRKVPFIIWTKDSKGNSKLNKKIDKVMGMYDAMPTLANMFNFDYTYGLGHDIFSTDENIVVFPNGNWVTDKMYYNAQKDEYLLLKDSVVTEEEIEKNKEYANKILGVSDAIIVYDLEAGDKNEEEK
;
A
#
# COMPACT_ATOMS: atom_id res chain seq x y z
N MET A 1 53.12 6.89 -25.15
CA MET A 1 52.55 5.62 -25.70
C MET A 1 53.30 4.33 -25.34
N LYS A 2 54.64 4.21 -25.51
CA LYS A 2 55.37 2.94 -25.22
C LYS A 2 55.31 2.48 -23.75
N LYS A 3 55.34 3.39 -22.77
CA LYS A 3 55.22 3.07 -21.33
C LYS A 3 53.83 2.53 -20.95
N VAL A 4 52.76 3.06 -21.56
CA VAL A 4 51.38 2.62 -21.34
C VAL A 4 51.14 1.23 -21.96
N LYS A 5 51.59 1.00 -23.20
CA LYS A 5 51.54 -0.35 -23.82
C LYS A 5 52.34 -1.39 -23.03
N SER A 6 53.51 -1.02 -22.49
CA SER A 6 54.34 -1.88 -21.62
C SER A 6 53.64 -2.22 -20.30
N PHE A 7 52.99 -1.24 -19.66
CA PHE A 7 52.21 -1.44 -18.44
C PHE A 7 51.04 -2.42 -18.65
N PHE A 8 50.23 -2.21 -19.70
CA PHE A 8 49.13 -3.12 -20.01
C PHE A 8 49.63 -4.52 -20.41
N LYS A 9 50.72 -4.63 -21.18
CA LYS A 9 51.29 -5.94 -21.56
C LYS A 9 51.84 -6.71 -20.35
N ASN A 10 52.46 -6.02 -19.38
CA ASN A 10 52.90 -6.61 -18.11
C ASN A 10 51.74 -6.96 -17.16
N LEU A 11 50.68 -6.16 -17.15
CA LEU A 11 49.46 -6.45 -16.40
C LEU A 11 48.76 -7.70 -16.94
N PHE A 12 48.58 -7.78 -18.26
CA PHE A 12 48.00 -8.94 -18.94
C PHE A 12 48.86 -10.21 -18.79
N SER A 13 50.19 -10.11 -18.86
CA SER A 13 51.06 -11.28 -18.64
C SER A 13 51.03 -11.77 -17.18
N LYS A 14 50.99 -10.84 -16.19
CA LYS A 14 50.81 -11.18 -14.77
C LYS A 14 49.45 -11.81 -14.49
N ILE A 15 48.37 -11.34 -15.13
CA ILE A 15 47.03 -11.93 -15.03
C ILE A 15 47.03 -13.34 -15.66
N LYS A 16 47.57 -13.50 -16.88
CA LYS A 16 47.65 -14.78 -17.59
C LYS A 16 48.48 -15.84 -16.83
N ASN A 17 49.60 -15.43 -16.23
CA ASN A 17 50.43 -16.33 -15.41
C ASN A 17 49.80 -16.64 -14.04
N ARG A 18 49.03 -15.72 -13.43
CA ARG A 18 48.24 -16.02 -12.23
C ARG A 18 47.09 -16.98 -12.52
N TYR A 19 46.43 -16.85 -13.68
CA TYR A 19 45.33 -17.73 -14.09
C TYR A 19 45.80 -19.19 -14.22
N LYS A 20 47.01 -19.41 -14.77
CA LYS A 20 47.64 -20.75 -14.84
C LYS A 20 48.00 -21.36 -13.48
N GLN A 21 48.10 -20.58 -12.40
CA GLN A 21 48.42 -21.07 -11.03
C GLN A 21 47.19 -21.31 -10.15
N ILE A 22 45.99 -20.89 -10.57
CA ILE A 22 44.75 -21.11 -9.82
C ILE A 22 44.15 -22.42 -10.31
N SER A 23 44.44 -23.52 -9.63
CA SER A 23 43.65 -24.75 -9.82
C SER A 23 42.23 -24.47 -9.30
N VAL A 24 41.27 -24.31 -10.22
CA VAL A 24 39.83 -24.17 -9.89
C VAL A 24 39.40 -25.32 -8.98
N VAL A 25 39.89 -26.53 -9.26
CA VAL A 25 39.65 -27.72 -8.43
C VAL A 25 40.17 -27.53 -7.00
N LEU A 26 41.37 -26.98 -6.81
CA LEU A 26 41.91 -26.70 -5.48
C LEU A 26 41.11 -25.58 -4.77
N TYR A 27 40.69 -24.55 -5.49
CA TYR A 27 39.85 -23.48 -4.94
C TYR A 27 38.53 -24.05 -4.42
N VAL A 28 37.80 -24.82 -5.24
CA VAL A 28 36.53 -25.45 -4.84
C VAL A 28 36.74 -26.39 -3.64
N LYS A 29 37.75 -27.29 -3.71
CA LYS A 29 38.06 -28.25 -2.64
C LYS A 29 38.43 -27.61 -1.31
N THR A 30 38.88 -26.36 -1.31
CA THR A 30 39.31 -25.66 -0.10
C THR A 30 38.36 -24.55 0.30
N ASN A 31 37.19 -24.44 -0.34
CA ASN A 31 36.23 -23.36 -0.11
C ASN A 31 34.76 -23.82 -0.05
N ILE A 32 34.52 -25.09 0.29
CA ILE A 32 33.19 -25.72 0.25
C ILE A 32 32.17 -24.96 1.09
N LEU A 33 32.52 -24.57 2.32
CA LEU A 33 31.60 -23.86 3.22
C LEU A 33 31.14 -22.52 2.63
N PHE A 34 32.08 -21.73 2.08
CA PHE A 34 31.77 -20.43 1.50
C PHE A 34 30.98 -20.58 0.19
N ILE A 35 31.35 -21.53 -0.68
CA ILE A 35 30.61 -21.80 -1.91
C ILE A 35 29.18 -22.22 -1.58
N THR A 36 28.99 -23.07 -0.56
CA THR A 36 27.66 -23.45 -0.08
C THR A 36 26.88 -22.22 0.38
N TYR A 37 27.48 -21.36 1.22
CA TYR A 37 26.88 -20.10 1.65
C TYR A 37 26.45 -19.22 0.46
N VAL A 38 27.27 -19.09 -0.57
CA VAL A 38 26.92 -18.29 -1.74
C VAL A 38 25.74 -18.90 -2.49
N LEU A 39 25.78 -20.21 -2.77
CA LEU A 39 24.76 -20.89 -3.56
C LEU A 39 23.39 -20.88 -2.86
N ILE A 40 23.33 -21.24 -1.57
CA ILE A 40 22.05 -21.33 -0.86
C ILE A 40 21.37 -19.96 -0.74
N ASN A 41 22.12 -18.88 -0.47
CA ASN A 41 21.52 -17.55 -0.32
C ASN A 41 21.12 -16.93 -1.67
N LEU A 42 21.84 -17.27 -2.75
CA LEU A 42 21.47 -16.86 -4.10
C LEU A 42 20.25 -17.64 -4.62
N ILE A 43 20.17 -18.94 -4.32
CA ILE A 43 18.97 -19.75 -4.59
C ILE A 43 17.78 -19.20 -3.79
N ASN A 44 17.98 -18.84 -2.51
CA ASN A 44 16.90 -18.30 -1.69
C ASN A 44 16.33 -16.98 -2.24
N SER A 45 17.18 -16.04 -2.64
CA SER A 45 16.70 -14.78 -3.24
C SER A 45 16.04 -14.99 -4.60
N TRP A 46 16.43 -16.04 -5.34
CA TRP A 46 15.73 -16.44 -6.56
C TRP A 46 14.38 -17.11 -6.29
N LEU A 47 14.30 -18.01 -5.31
CA LEU A 47 13.04 -18.63 -4.87
C LEU A 47 12.04 -17.58 -4.40
N LEU A 48 12.49 -16.57 -3.64
CA LEU A 48 11.67 -15.41 -3.27
C LEU A 48 10.96 -14.82 -4.49
N ARG A 49 11.71 -14.51 -5.56
CA ARG A 49 11.13 -13.95 -6.80
C ARG A 49 10.18 -14.91 -7.52
N ILE A 50 10.38 -16.23 -7.39
CA ILE A 50 9.46 -17.21 -7.96
C ILE A 50 8.13 -17.20 -7.20
N VAL A 51 8.18 -17.23 -5.86
CA VAL A 51 6.97 -17.29 -5.03
C VAL A 51 6.18 -15.97 -5.01
N THR A 52 6.84 -14.83 -5.28
CA THR A 52 6.17 -13.52 -5.35
C THR A 52 5.77 -13.13 -6.77
N MET A 53 6.71 -13.08 -7.71
CA MET A 53 6.51 -12.45 -9.03
C MET A 53 6.21 -13.42 -10.17
N GLY A 54 6.07 -14.72 -9.92
CA GLY A 54 5.64 -15.68 -10.95
C GLY A 54 6.70 -16.05 -12.01
N ASN A 55 7.98 -16.12 -11.61
CA ASN A 55 9.17 -16.56 -12.36
C ASN A 55 9.71 -15.62 -13.45
N LEU A 56 10.73 -14.84 -13.07
CA LEU A 56 11.62 -14.11 -13.98
C LEU A 56 13.07 -14.45 -13.62
N PHE A 57 13.75 -15.27 -14.42
CA PHE A 57 15.21 -15.38 -14.34
C PHE A 57 15.81 -14.02 -14.69
N SER A 58 16.00 -13.16 -13.69
CA SER A 58 16.62 -11.85 -13.85
C SER A 58 18.12 -11.96 -13.60
N PHE A 59 18.87 -12.09 -14.70
CA PHE A 59 20.35 -12.08 -14.65
C PHE A 59 20.89 -10.83 -13.93
N LYS A 60 20.21 -9.69 -14.14
CA LYS A 60 20.51 -8.39 -13.51
C LYS A 60 20.37 -8.43 -11.98
N ALA A 61 19.27 -8.97 -11.46
CA ALA A 61 19.09 -9.15 -10.01
C ALA A 61 20.07 -10.17 -9.43
N ILE A 62 20.33 -11.28 -10.13
CA ILE A 62 21.23 -12.34 -9.66
C ILE A 62 22.67 -11.82 -9.50
N ILE A 63 23.18 -11.02 -10.44
CA ILE A 63 24.52 -10.40 -10.30
C ILE A 63 24.57 -9.49 -9.08
N SER A 64 23.50 -8.73 -8.84
CA SER A 64 23.43 -7.75 -7.76
C SER A 64 23.35 -8.43 -6.38
N ASP A 65 22.50 -9.46 -6.25
CA ASP A 65 22.46 -10.31 -5.05
C ASP A 65 23.82 -11.01 -4.83
N LEU A 66 24.44 -11.53 -5.89
CA LEU A 66 25.76 -12.15 -5.82
C LEU A 66 26.82 -11.16 -5.33
N ALA A 67 26.80 -9.92 -5.82
CA ALA A 67 27.72 -8.88 -5.37
C ALA A 67 27.60 -8.66 -3.85
N PHE A 68 26.37 -8.50 -3.35
CA PHE A 68 26.08 -8.35 -1.92
C PHE A 68 26.58 -9.55 -1.10
N ILE A 69 26.19 -10.77 -1.50
CA ILE A 69 26.58 -12.01 -0.81
C ILE A 69 28.11 -12.16 -0.75
N LEU A 70 28.82 -11.87 -1.85
CA LEU A 70 30.28 -11.96 -1.90
C LEU A 70 30.97 -10.91 -1.01
N ILE A 71 30.51 -9.66 -1.04
CA ILE A 71 31.09 -8.57 -0.23
C ILE A 71 30.94 -8.88 1.26
N PHE A 72 29.72 -9.13 1.74
CA PHE A 72 29.46 -9.38 3.15
C PHE A 72 30.01 -10.73 3.62
N GLY A 73 29.89 -11.77 2.80
CA GLY A 73 30.48 -13.07 3.09
C GLY A 73 32.01 -13.02 3.19
N SER A 74 32.68 -12.14 2.43
CA SER A 74 34.15 -12.11 2.37
C SER A 74 34.78 -11.89 3.76
N PHE A 75 34.13 -11.14 4.64
CA PHE A 75 34.59 -10.88 6.02
C PHE A 75 34.80 -12.17 6.83
N ALA A 76 34.13 -13.26 6.48
CA ALA A 76 34.39 -14.56 7.09
C ALA A 76 35.87 -14.97 6.95
N TYR A 77 36.51 -14.69 5.81
CA TYR A 77 37.92 -15.02 5.57
C TYR A 77 38.90 -14.25 6.48
N LEU A 78 38.47 -13.23 7.21
CA LEU A 78 39.29 -12.61 8.25
C LEU A 78 39.46 -13.53 9.47
N LEU A 79 38.63 -14.56 9.58
CA LEU A 79 38.70 -15.59 10.61
C LEU A 79 39.34 -16.89 10.08
N LYS A 80 39.85 -17.69 11.01
CA LYS A 80 40.32 -19.06 10.74
C LYS A 80 39.19 -19.91 10.13
N PRO A 81 39.49 -20.92 9.29
CA PRO A 81 38.48 -21.69 8.55
C PRO A 81 37.37 -22.28 9.43
N LYS A 82 37.74 -22.82 10.60
CA LYS A 82 36.79 -23.38 11.57
C LYS A 82 35.85 -22.32 12.20
N LYS A 83 36.27 -21.06 12.23
CA LYS A 83 35.51 -19.93 12.79
C LYS A 83 34.70 -19.16 11.74
N GLN A 84 34.94 -19.36 10.45
CA GLN A 84 34.20 -18.72 9.35
C GLN A 84 32.67 -18.92 9.46
N TYR A 85 32.24 -20.10 9.91
CA TYR A 85 30.83 -20.42 10.16
C TYR A 85 30.15 -19.43 11.13
N ARG A 86 30.88 -18.85 12.09
CA ARG A 86 30.33 -17.87 13.05
C ARG A 86 29.92 -16.54 12.42
N VAL A 87 30.40 -16.25 11.21
CA VAL A 87 30.01 -15.08 10.42
C VAL A 87 28.97 -15.48 9.38
N LEU A 88 29.21 -16.58 8.65
CA LEU A 88 28.34 -17.01 7.57
C LEU A 88 26.94 -17.44 8.04
N MET A 89 26.82 -18.06 9.23
CA MET A 89 25.53 -18.51 9.75
C MET A 89 24.60 -17.33 10.12
N PRO A 90 25.01 -16.35 10.96
CA PRO A 90 24.18 -15.18 11.21
C PRO A 90 23.79 -14.42 9.94
N LEU A 91 24.73 -14.23 8.99
CA LEU A 91 24.41 -13.58 7.71
C LEU A 91 23.35 -14.36 6.91
N THR A 92 23.43 -15.70 6.91
CA THR A 92 22.44 -16.56 6.24
C THR A 92 21.07 -16.46 6.90
N ILE A 93 21.01 -16.37 8.23
CA ILE A 93 19.74 -16.19 8.96
C ILE A 93 19.12 -14.83 8.63
N ILE A 94 19.91 -13.75 8.61
CA ILE A 94 19.43 -12.41 8.23
C ILE A 94 18.88 -12.44 6.80
N MET A 95 19.64 -12.99 5.85
CA MET A 95 19.23 -13.11 4.45
C MET A 95 17.94 -13.95 4.27
N MET A 96 17.80 -15.03 5.05
CA MET A 96 16.59 -15.86 5.10
C MET A 96 15.39 -15.07 5.62
N LEU A 97 15.53 -14.38 6.76
CA LEU A 97 14.46 -13.57 7.33
C LEU A 97 14.03 -12.45 6.36
N THR A 98 14.99 -11.79 5.70
CA THR A 98 14.69 -10.81 4.65
C THR A 98 13.81 -11.41 3.55
N CYS A 99 14.08 -12.63 3.09
CA CYS A 99 13.26 -13.28 2.08
C CYS A 99 11.86 -13.63 2.60
N ILE A 100 11.75 -14.22 3.80
CA ILE A 100 10.45 -14.63 4.38
C ILE A 100 9.54 -13.41 4.62
N ILE A 101 10.06 -12.37 5.27
CA ILE A 101 9.30 -11.13 5.55
C ILE A 101 8.72 -10.56 4.27
N ASN A 102 9.53 -10.52 3.20
CA ASN A 102 9.11 -9.96 1.92
C ASN A 102 8.15 -10.88 1.15
N ALA A 103 8.27 -12.20 1.25
CA ALA A 103 7.33 -13.13 0.61
C ALA A 103 5.92 -13.00 1.22
N VAL A 104 5.87 -12.99 2.56
CA VAL A 104 4.64 -12.84 3.33
C VAL A 104 3.98 -11.47 3.06
N TYR A 105 4.78 -10.41 3.03
CA TYR A 105 4.28 -9.08 2.71
C TYR A 105 3.76 -8.99 1.27
N TYR A 106 4.47 -9.58 0.29
CA TYR A 106 4.06 -9.49 -1.11
C TYR A 106 2.72 -10.18 -1.39
N GLU A 107 2.37 -11.25 -0.67
CA GLU A 107 1.09 -11.95 -0.87
C GLU A 107 -0.14 -11.05 -0.67
N ASN A 108 -0.06 -10.14 0.31
CA ASN A 108 -1.19 -9.30 0.72
C ASN A 108 -1.12 -7.88 0.14
N TYR A 109 0.09 -7.41 -0.19
CA TYR A 109 0.32 -6.03 -0.63
C TYR A 109 0.81 -5.91 -2.09
N VAL A 110 1.09 -7.03 -2.77
CA VAL A 110 1.66 -7.09 -4.14
C VAL A 110 2.86 -6.13 -4.30
N SER A 111 3.66 -6.04 -3.24
CA SER A 111 4.78 -5.10 -3.11
C SER A 111 5.79 -5.65 -2.10
N PHE A 112 6.94 -4.99 -1.95
CA PHE A 112 8.01 -5.41 -1.03
C PHE A 112 8.04 -4.54 0.24
N ALA A 113 8.45 -5.15 1.35
CA ALA A 113 8.44 -4.55 2.67
C ALA A 113 9.53 -3.48 2.82
N SER A 114 9.17 -2.35 3.42
CA SER A 114 10.04 -1.20 3.68
C SER A 114 10.51 -1.16 5.13
N PHE A 115 11.75 -0.72 5.37
CA PHE A 115 12.28 -0.39 6.70
C PHE A 115 11.55 0.76 7.36
N SER A 116 10.89 1.62 6.59
CA SER A 116 10.06 2.68 7.13
C SER A 116 8.85 2.13 7.92
N LEU A 117 8.44 0.89 7.69
CA LEU A 117 7.44 0.21 8.52
C LEU A 117 7.95 -0.08 9.94
N LEU A 118 9.25 0.02 10.21
CA LEU A 118 9.74 -0.09 11.59
C LEU A 118 9.24 1.06 12.48
N SER A 119 9.00 2.26 11.93
CA SER A 119 8.37 3.33 12.70
C SER A 119 6.88 3.08 12.97
N THR A 120 6.25 2.18 12.22
CA THR A 120 4.87 1.75 12.46
C THR A 120 4.80 0.45 13.27
N ALA A 121 5.94 -0.20 13.52
CA ALA A 121 6.00 -1.46 14.26
C ALA A 121 5.51 -1.36 15.71
N SER A 122 5.55 -0.17 16.32
CA SER A 122 4.92 0.05 17.63
C SER A 122 3.40 -0.19 17.60
N PHE A 123 2.74 0.08 16.47
CA PHE A 123 1.30 -0.13 16.31
C PHE A 123 0.96 -1.61 16.10
N LEU A 124 1.91 -2.43 15.63
CA LEU A 124 1.70 -3.87 15.48
C LEU A 124 1.52 -4.58 16.83
N GLY A 125 2.00 -4.00 17.93
CA GLY A 125 1.81 -4.55 19.28
C GLY A 125 0.35 -4.46 19.77
N ASP A 126 -0.41 -3.49 19.26
CA ASP A 126 -1.82 -3.27 19.59
C ASP A 126 -2.76 -4.09 18.68
N MET A 127 -2.23 -4.67 17.59
CA MET A 127 -2.95 -5.60 16.72
C MET A 127 -2.79 -7.03 17.28
N ASN A 128 -3.89 -7.71 17.61
CA ASN A 128 -3.85 -9.08 18.12
C ASN A 128 -3.00 -10.02 17.21
N GLY A 129 -2.19 -10.89 17.83
CA GLY A 129 -1.22 -11.77 17.15
C GLY A 129 -1.79 -12.77 16.12
N ALA A 130 -3.10 -12.85 15.98
CA ALA A 130 -3.80 -13.58 14.91
C ALA A 130 -3.41 -13.05 13.51
N VAL A 131 -3.30 -11.73 13.36
CA VAL A 131 -2.92 -11.08 12.08
C VAL A 131 -1.53 -11.49 11.62
N VAL A 132 -0.60 -11.83 12.52
CA VAL A 132 0.78 -12.23 12.15
C VAL A 132 0.88 -13.72 11.84
N THR A 133 0.02 -14.55 12.45
CA THR A 133 0.10 -16.01 12.33
C THR A 133 -0.66 -16.57 11.13
N SER A 134 -1.70 -15.87 10.64
CA SER A 134 -2.44 -16.23 9.42
C SER A 134 -1.67 -15.97 8.11
N LEU A 135 -0.57 -15.21 8.14
CA LEU A 135 0.12 -14.75 6.92
C LEU A 135 1.20 -15.70 6.37
N ILE A 136 1.68 -16.68 7.15
CA ILE A 136 2.75 -17.60 6.70
C ILE A 136 2.13 -18.85 6.06
N LYS A 137 2.23 -18.97 4.73
CA LYS A 137 1.72 -20.13 3.99
C LYS A 137 2.80 -21.23 3.89
N LEU A 138 2.40 -22.48 3.64
CA LEU A 138 3.33 -23.61 3.47
C LEU A 138 4.36 -23.36 2.36
N LYS A 139 4.00 -22.59 1.33
CA LYS A 139 4.91 -22.19 0.25
C LYS A 139 6.11 -21.35 0.74
N ASP A 140 5.95 -20.59 1.83
CA ASP A 140 7.00 -19.73 2.39
C ASP A 140 8.03 -20.53 3.20
N VAL A 141 7.65 -21.74 3.66
CA VAL A 141 8.53 -22.68 4.36
C VAL A 141 9.73 -23.08 3.50
N ILE A 142 9.59 -23.08 2.17
CA ILE A 142 10.71 -23.39 1.26
C ILE A 142 11.87 -22.42 1.46
N LEU A 143 11.63 -21.18 1.90
CA LEU A 143 12.65 -20.15 2.08
C LEU A 143 13.52 -20.37 3.33
N ILE A 144 13.14 -21.30 4.23
CA ILE A 144 13.83 -21.58 5.51
C ILE A 144 15.06 -22.50 5.34
N PHE A 145 15.22 -23.12 4.17
CA PHE A 145 16.28 -24.12 3.94
C PHE A 145 17.74 -23.65 4.11
N PRO A 146 18.15 -22.38 3.88
CA PRO A 146 19.57 -22.00 3.87
C PRO A 146 20.32 -22.27 5.18
N PRO A 147 19.86 -21.82 6.38
CA PRO A 147 20.56 -22.14 7.63
C PRO A 147 20.63 -23.65 7.89
N ILE A 148 19.60 -24.41 7.53
CA ILE A 148 19.58 -25.88 7.70
C ILE A 148 20.69 -26.52 6.86
N VAL A 149 20.77 -26.17 5.57
CA VAL A 149 21.80 -26.71 4.67
C VAL A 149 23.20 -26.30 5.11
N LEU A 150 23.40 -25.05 5.51
CA LEU A 150 24.70 -24.57 5.97
C LEU A 150 25.15 -25.28 7.27
N PHE A 151 24.23 -25.55 8.19
CA PHE A 151 24.49 -26.32 9.41
C PHE A 151 24.88 -27.78 9.11
N ILE A 152 24.15 -28.44 8.21
CA ILE A 152 24.44 -29.82 7.77
C ILE A 152 25.83 -29.88 7.13
N VAL A 153 26.13 -28.99 6.18
CA VAL A 153 27.43 -28.93 5.51
C VAL A 153 28.55 -28.65 6.51
N HIS A 154 28.37 -27.69 7.42
CA HIS A 154 29.36 -27.42 8.48
C HIS A 154 29.66 -28.67 9.32
N THR A 155 28.62 -29.41 9.72
CA THR A 155 28.75 -30.63 10.52
C THR A 155 29.50 -31.73 9.77
N ILE A 156 29.20 -31.92 8.48
CA ILE A 156 29.91 -32.88 7.61
C ILE A 156 31.39 -32.49 7.47
N LEU A 157 31.68 -31.22 7.22
CA LEU A 157 33.06 -30.72 7.07
C LEU A 157 33.86 -30.88 8.38
N LYS A 158 33.25 -30.60 9.53
CA LYS A 158 33.85 -30.80 10.85
C LYS A 158 34.19 -32.27 11.10
N LYS A 159 33.25 -33.19 10.81
CA LYS A 159 33.46 -34.66 10.92
C LYS A 159 34.61 -35.14 10.02
N LYS A 160 34.72 -34.62 8.80
CA LYS A 160 35.77 -34.98 7.82
C LYS A 160 37.15 -34.36 8.09
N LYS A 161 37.35 -33.67 9.23
CA LYS A 161 38.56 -32.89 9.56
C LYS A 161 38.97 -31.94 8.42
N TYR A 162 37.98 -31.40 7.71
CA TYR A 162 38.19 -30.54 6.55
C TYR A 162 38.93 -29.25 6.95
N TYR A 163 38.48 -28.61 8.03
CA TYR A 163 39.02 -27.31 8.46
C TYR A 163 40.51 -27.38 8.80
N ASP A 164 40.98 -28.48 9.40
CA ASP A 164 42.40 -28.68 9.73
C ASP A 164 43.27 -28.81 8.47
N LYS A 165 42.73 -29.41 7.40
CA LYS A 165 43.39 -29.49 6.10
C LYS A 165 43.42 -28.13 5.40
N VAL A 166 42.31 -27.41 5.44
CA VAL A 166 42.20 -26.10 4.80
C VAL A 166 43.04 -25.05 5.50
N GLU A 167 43.13 -25.04 6.83
CA GLU A 167 43.95 -24.05 7.58
C GLU A 167 45.43 -24.09 7.18
N LYS A 168 45.95 -25.26 6.76
CA LYS A 168 47.34 -25.41 6.28
C LYS A 168 47.56 -24.87 4.86
N ILE A 169 46.50 -24.79 4.05
CA ILE A 169 46.57 -24.49 2.61
C ILE A 169 46.05 -23.06 2.32
N GLU A 170 45.07 -22.62 3.10
CA GLU A 170 44.35 -21.37 2.89
C GLU A 170 45.21 -20.15 3.18
N ARG A 171 45.19 -19.20 2.25
CA ARG A 171 45.74 -17.85 2.45
C ARG A 171 44.59 -16.88 2.69
N SER A 172 44.13 -16.80 3.93
CA SER A 172 42.95 -16.05 4.38
C SER A 172 42.90 -14.61 3.84
N LYS A 173 43.98 -13.82 3.99
CA LYS A 173 44.05 -12.44 3.45
C LYS A 173 43.91 -12.37 1.92
N LYS A 174 44.49 -13.35 1.20
CA LYS A 174 44.40 -13.42 -0.27
C LYS A 174 42.99 -13.81 -0.71
N ARG A 175 42.31 -14.68 0.05
CA ARG A 175 40.91 -15.06 -0.23
C ARG A 175 39.95 -13.92 0.03
N PHE A 176 40.11 -13.22 1.15
CA PHE A 176 39.39 -11.99 1.43
C PHE A 176 39.51 -11.01 0.26
N LEU A 177 40.75 -10.65 -0.11
CA LEU A 177 41.02 -9.70 -1.19
C LEU A 177 40.47 -10.16 -2.55
N ASN A 178 40.62 -11.44 -2.90
CA ASN A 178 40.09 -11.94 -4.17
C ASN A 178 38.55 -11.94 -4.20
N THR A 179 37.91 -12.28 -3.07
CA THR A 179 36.45 -12.36 -2.97
C THR A 179 35.83 -10.98 -2.95
N ILE A 180 36.41 -10.03 -2.22
CA ILE A 180 35.93 -8.65 -2.19
C ILE A 180 36.15 -7.97 -3.55
N ILE A 181 37.25 -8.25 -4.26
CA ILE A 181 37.44 -7.78 -5.64
C ILE A 181 36.38 -8.38 -6.56
N LEU A 182 36.07 -9.67 -6.43
CA LEU A 182 35.01 -10.29 -7.24
C LEU A 182 33.64 -9.69 -6.95
N GLY A 183 33.32 -9.45 -5.68
CA GLY A 183 32.10 -8.75 -5.26
C GLY A 183 32.04 -7.32 -5.80
N ALA A 184 33.15 -6.57 -5.74
CA ALA A 184 33.25 -5.22 -6.30
C ALA A 184 33.14 -5.21 -7.84
N LEU A 185 33.66 -6.22 -8.53
CA LEU A 185 33.48 -6.38 -9.97
C LEU A 185 32.02 -6.69 -10.32
N ALA A 186 31.35 -7.52 -9.54
CA ALA A 186 29.92 -7.78 -9.71
C ALA A 186 29.07 -6.52 -9.43
N ALA A 187 29.40 -5.76 -8.39
CA ALA A 187 28.74 -4.48 -8.09
C ALA A 187 28.98 -3.44 -9.20
N PHE A 188 30.23 -3.35 -9.70
CA PHE A 188 30.56 -2.51 -10.85
C PHE A 188 29.77 -2.93 -12.09
N LEU A 189 29.62 -4.23 -12.33
CA LEU A 189 28.82 -4.74 -13.43
C LEU A 189 27.34 -4.33 -13.27
N THR A 190 26.76 -4.47 -12.08
CA THR A 190 25.41 -3.98 -11.77
C THR A 190 25.25 -2.51 -12.13
N VAL A 191 26.16 -1.64 -11.68
CA VAL A 191 26.15 -0.19 -11.93
C VAL A 191 26.36 0.13 -13.41
N SER A 192 27.28 -0.55 -14.08
CA SER A 192 27.56 -0.33 -15.51
C SER A 192 26.38 -0.67 -16.43
N MET A 193 25.48 -1.54 -15.97
CA MET A 193 24.26 -1.91 -16.67
C MET A 193 23.09 -0.97 -16.37
N MET A 194 23.24 0.01 -15.46
CA MET A 194 22.15 0.90 -15.05
C MET A 194 21.83 1.93 -16.15
N GLN A 195 20.55 2.10 -16.41
CA GLN A 195 20.02 3.21 -17.19
C GLN A 195 19.67 4.41 -16.28
N SER A 196 19.45 5.58 -16.87
CA SER A 196 19.02 6.79 -16.14
C SER A 196 17.67 6.58 -15.42
N SER A 197 16.76 5.84 -16.06
CA SER A 197 15.49 5.37 -15.46
C SER A 197 15.72 4.55 -14.20
N ASP A 198 16.72 3.65 -14.20
CA ASP A 198 17.02 2.78 -13.07
C ASP A 198 17.51 3.61 -11.87
N TYR A 199 18.34 4.62 -12.13
CA TYR A 199 18.82 5.55 -11.09
C TYR A 199 17.67 6.38 -10.50
N SER A 200 16.80 6.93 -11.36
CA SER A 200 15.61 7.66 -10.94
C SER A 200 14.71 6.81 -10.02
N ARG A 201 14.45 5.56 -10.42
CA ARG A 201 13.63 4.62 -9.64
C ARG A 201 14.29 4.23 -8.31
N LEU A 202 15.61 4.01 -8.27
CA LEU A 202 16.34 3.76 -7.02
C LEU A 202 16.26 4.94 -6.05
N LYS A 203 16.34 6.17 -6.58
CA LYS A 203 16.27 7.39 -5.79
C LYS A 203 14.87 7.61 -5.21
N LYS A 204 13.82 7.40 -6.02
CA LYS A 204 12.41 7.70 -5.70
C LYS A 204 11.68 6.59 -4.96
N GLN A 205 12.10 5.34 -5.13
CA GLN A 205 11.55 4.14 -4.46
C GLN A 205 10.05 3.83 -4.63
N TRP A 206 9.29 4.58 -5.42
CA TRP A 206 7.87 4.30 -5.70
C TRP A 206 7.64 2.89 -6.31
N ASN A 207 8.61 2.35 -7.04
CA ASN A 207 8.47 1.10 -7.80
C ASN A 207 9.31 -0.05 -7.21
N ARG A 208 8.86 -0.62 -6.09
CA ARG A 208 9.64 -1.60 -5.30
C ARG A 208 9.80 -2.95 -6.00
N GLU A 209 8.79 -3.39 -6.75
CA GLU A 209 8.85 -4.64 -7.51
C GLU A 209 9.95 -4.56 -8.59
N TYR A 210 9.99 -3.46 -9.34
CA TYR A 210 11.08 -3.23 -10.30
C TYR A 210 12.44 -3.20 -9.61
N LEU A 211 12.56 -2.57 -8.43
CA LEU A 211 13.84 -2.54 -7.71
C LEU A 211 14.33 -3.94 -7.36
N VAL A 212 13.46 -4.82 -6.86
CA VAL A 212 13.83 -6.21 -6.57
C VAL A 212 14.11 -7.01 -7.86
N GLN A 213 13.35 -6.78 -8.93
CA GLN A 213 13.58 -7.43 -10.22
C GLN A 213 14.89 -6.98 -10.89
N ARG A 214 15.29 -5.72 -10.69
CA ARG A 214 16.45 -5.11 -11.34
C ARG A 214 17.73 -5.26 -10.54
N PHE A 215 17.65 -5.11 -9.23
CA PHE A 215 18.79 -5.01 -8.31
C PHE A 215 18.84 -6.13 -7.25
N GLY A 216 17.83 -7.00 -7.21
CA GLY A 216 17.77 -8.06 -6.21
C GLY A 216 17.31 -7.55 -4.84
N ILE A 217 16.90 -8.49 -3.98
CA ILE A 217 16.26 -8.18 -2.71
C ILE A 217 17.21 -7.48 -1.75
N TYR A 218 18.49 -7.88 -1.72
CA TYR A 218 19.43 -7.34 -0.74
C TYR A 218 19.83 -5.90 -1.04
N VAL A 219 20.01 -5.55 -2.32
CA VAL A 219 20.33 -4.17 -2.71
C VAL A 219 19.12 -3.27 -2.49
N TYR A 220 17.91 -3.74 -2.82
CA TYR A 220 16.68 -3.01 -2.49
C TYR A 220 16.59 -2.72 -0.99
N GLN A 221 16.73 -3.73 -0.15
CA GLN A 221 16.61 -3.58 1.31
C GLN A 221 17.68 -2.65 1.91
N VAL A 222 18.91 -2.65 1.38
CA VAL A 222 19.93 -1.66 1.79
C VAL A 222 19.56 -0.25 1.35
N ASN A 223 19.12 -0.08 0.10
CA ASN A 223 18.70 1.22 -0.43
C ASN A 223 17.54 1.79 0.39
N ASP A 224 16.58 0.94 0.71
CA ASP A 224 15.39 1.27 1.49
C ASP A 224 15.72 1.64 2.94
N ALA A 225 16.62 0.90 3.59
CA ALA A 225 17.13 1.26 4.91
C ALA A 225 17.81 2.64 4.92
N ILE A 226 18.65 2.92 3.92
CA ILE A 226 19.32 4.22 3.79
C ILE A 226 18.29 5.33 3.59
N LYS A 227 17.37 5.16 2.65
CA LYS A 227 16.33 6.16 2.32
C LYS A 227 15.38 6.43 3.48
N SER A 228 14.98 5.39 4.20
CA SER A 228 14.17 5.51 5.42
C SER A 228 14.87 6.28 6.52
N THR A 229 16.22 6.35 6.53
CA THR A 229 16.98 7.21 7.43
C THR A 229 17.28 8.60 6.85
N GLU A 230 17.35 8.72 5.52
CA GLU A 230 17.64 9.96 4.79
C GLU A 230 16.49 10.98 4.91
N SER A 231 15.23 10.53 5.01
CA SER A 231 14.07 11.40 5.19
C SER A 231 14.20 12.38 6.37
N LYS A 232 14.94 11.99 7.41
CA LYS A 232 15.24 12.85 8.58
C LYS A 232 16.30 13.93 8.34
N PHE A 233 17.11 13.80 7.28
CA PHE A 233 18.24 14.69 6.98
C PHE A 233 18.13 15.40 5.62
N THR A 234 17.32 14.88 4.69
CA THR A 234 17.19 15.41 3.32
C THR A 234 16.46 16.74 3.28
N SER A 235 15.55 17.01 4.21
CA SER A 235 14.88 18.31 4.36
C SER A 235 15.88 19.49 4.50
N LEU A 236 17.11 19.21 4.94
CA LEU A 236 18.17 20.22 5.10
C LEU A 236 18.88 20.58 3.78
N PHE A 237 18.78 19.75 2.73
CA PHE A 237 19.50 19.95 1.46
C PHE A 237 18.60 19.69 0.24
N GLY A 238 18.51 20.67 -0.67
CA GLY A 238 17.76 20.55 -1.93
C GLY A 238 16.39 21.24 -1.97
N TYR A 239 16.02 21.95 -0.90
CA TYR A 239 14.81 22.77 -0.80
C TYR A 239 14.59 23.66 -2.03
N ASP A 240 15.60 24.41 -2.46
CA ASP A 240 15.45 25.37 -3.57
C ASP A 240 15.02 24.71 -4.89
N ASN A 241 15.56 23.53 -5.20
CA ASN A 241 15.19 22.79 -6.41
C ASN A 241 13.79 22.19 -6.29
N ALA A 242 13.43 21.69 -5.10
CA ALA A 242 12.11 21.17 -4.82
C ALA A 242 11.05 22.28 -4.91
N ALA A 243 11.27 23.40 -4.21
CA ALA A 243 10.42 24.59 -4.24
C ALA A 243 10.24 25.13 -5.66
N LYS A 244 11.31 25.21 -6.45
CA LYS A 244 11.23 25.61 -7.87
C LYS A 244 10.34 24.65 -8.68
N THR A 245 10.55 23.34 -8.53
CA THR A 245 9.78 22.31 -9.26
C THR A 245 8.29 22.39 -8.92
N VAL A 246 7.97 22.56 -7.64
CA VAL A 246 6.59 22.69 -7.15
C VAL A 246 5.95 23.98 -7.66
N ARG A 247 6.67 25.11 -7.60
CA ARG A 247 6.18 26.39 -8.13
C ARG A 247 5.89 26.32 -9.63
N GLU A 248 6.82 25.80 -10.42
CA GLU A 248 6.63 25.64 -11.87
C GLU A 248 5.45 24.70 -12.20
N PHE A 249 5.23 23.67 -11.38
CA PHE A 249 4.06 22.79 -11.52
C PHE A 249 2.75 23.55 -11.30
N TYR A 250 2.60 24.29 -10.19
CA TYR A 250 1.35 25.00 -9.89
C TYR A 250 1.12 26.23 -10.77
N GLU A 251 2.17 26.90 -11.25
CA GLU A 251 2.05 27.95 -12.28
C GLU A 251 1.47 27.38 -13.58
N GLN A 252 1.95 26.21 -14.02
CA GLN A 252 1.41 25.54 -15.20
C GLN A 252 -0.01 25.01 -14.97
N LYS A 253 -0.28 24.44 -13.79
CA LYS A 253 -1.61 23.95 -13.42
C LYS A 253 -2.63 25.09 -13.41
N LYS A 254 -2.33 26.23 -12.78
CA LYS A 254 -3.18 27.44 -12.81
C LYS A 254 -3.47 27.94 -14.23
N GLN A 255 -2.50 27.91 -15.13
CA GLN A 255 -2.73 28.30 -16.53
C GLN A 255 -3.69 27.35 -17.25
N THR A 256 -3.62 26.05 -16.93
CA THR A 256 -4.51 25.02 -17.50
C THR A 256 -5.91 25.14 -16.89
N ASP A 257 -5.99 25.24 -15.56
CA ASP A 257 -7.25 25.34 -14.82
C ASP A 257 -8.01 26.65 -15.13
N ASN A 258 -7.32 27.75 -15.45
CA ASN A 258 -7.95 29.01 -15.91
C ASN A 258 -8.47 28.96 -17.36
N GLN A 259 -8.02 28.00 -18.19
CA GLN A 259 -8.56 27.80 -19.54
C GLN A 259 -9.87 27.01 -19.51
N THR A 260 -10.07 26.18 -18.49
CA THR A 260 -11.34 25.56 -18.13
C THR A 260 -12.13 26.52 -17.23
N SER A 261 -13.46 26.64 -17.35
CA SER A 261 -14.23 27.50 -16.44
C SER A 261 -14.06 27.00 -15.00
N SER A 262 -13.59 27.86 -14.08
CA SER A 262 -13.47 27.53 -12.64
C SER A 262 -14.82 27.31 -11.96
N THR A 263 -15.91 27.56 -12.68
CA THR A 263 -17.28 27.33 -12.24
C THR A 263 -17.95 26.28 -13.12
N ASN A 264 -18.68 25.37 -12.49
CA ASN A 264 -19.51 24.36 -13.14
C ASN A 264 -20.88 24.30 -12.45
N GLU A 265 -21.72 23.35 -12.85
CA GLU A 265 -23.07 23.27 -12.28
C GLU A 265 -23.04 23.00 -10.76
N TYR A 266 -22.01 22.36 -10.21
CA TYR A 266 -21.90 22.02 -8.79
C TYR A 266 -21.23 23.09 -7.93
N THR A 267 -20.78 24.21 -8.51
CA THR A 267 -20.18 25.31 -7.75
C THR A 267 -21.13 25.84 -6.68
N ASN A 268 -20.65 25.89 -5.44
CA ASN A 268 -21.31 26.42 -4.24
C ASN A 268 -22.66 25.76 -3.89
N VAL A 269 -22.97 24.56 -4.42
CA VAL A 269 -24.27 23.90 -4.15
C VAL A 269 -24.48 23.52 -2.68
N PHE A 270 -23.41 23.44 -1.90
CA PHE A 270 -23.43 23.12 -0.47
C PHE A 270 -22.77 24.20 0.39
N GLU A 271 -22.55 25.40 -0.15
CA GLU A 271 -22.00 26.51 0.61
C GLU A 271 -22.82 26.77 1.89
N GLY A 272 -22.14 26.77 3.05
CA GLY A 272 -22.75 27.03 4.34
C GLY A 272 -23.53 25.87 4.97
N LYS A 273 -23.51 24.66 4.38
CA LYS A 273 -24.03 23.45 5.04
C LYS A 273 -22.99 22.84 5.98
N ASN A 274 -23.45 22.18 7.05
CA ASN A 274 -22.61 21.32 7.87
C ASN A 274 -22.10 20.13 7.07
N ILE A 275 -20.98 19.56 7.50
CA ILE A 275 -20.34 18.43 6.82
C ILE A 275 -20.08 17.32 7.84
N ILE A 276 -20.62 16.15 7.54
CA ILE A 276 -20.28 14.91 8.25
C ILE A 276 -19.58 13.98 7.27
N VAL A 277 -18.33 13.64 7.56
CA VAL A 277 -17.53 12.71 6.75
C VAL A 277 -17.46 11.36 7.45
N ILE A 278 -17.78 10.29 6.73
CA ILE A 278 -17.63 8.91 7.19
C ILE A 278 -16.49 8.26 6.41
N HIS A 279 -15.40 7.97 7.10
CA HIS A 279 -14.33 7.08 6.65
C HIS A 279 -14.79 5.64 6.95
N ALA A 280 -15.17 4.92 5.89
CA ALA A 280 -15.67 3.55 5.94
C ALA A 280 -14.50 2.57 5.77
N GLU A 281 -14.06 1.97 6.87
CA GLU A 281 -12.91 1.05 6.94
C GLU A 281 -13.10 -0.15 6.00
N SER A 282 -12.11 -0.37 5.15
CA SER A 282 -12.01 -1.48 4.20
C SER A 282 -13.26 -1.68 3.33
N MET A 283 -14.07 -0.64 3.11
CA MET A 283 -15.31 -0.72 2.34
C MET A 283 -15.04 -0.55 0.85
N MET A 284 -15.45 -1.51 0.02
CA MET A 284 -15.16 -1.53 -1.42
C MET A 284 -16.44 -1.33 -2.25
N THR A 285 -16.32 -0.68 -3.43
CA THR A 285 -17.46 -0.47 -4.33
C THR A 285 -18.07 -1.78 -4.81
N GLN A 286 -17.25 -2.82 -4.95
CA GLN A 286 -17.72 -4.15 -5.33
C GLN A 286 -18.78 -4.68 -4.36
N ASN A 287 -18.64 -4.41 -3.06
CA ASN A 287 -19.55 -4.88 -2.02
C ASN A 287 -20.99 -4.44 -2.28
N MET A 288 -21.15 -3.21 -2.80
CA MET A 288 -22.44 -2.61 -3.15
C MET A 288 -23.15 -3.28 -4.32
N THR A 289 -22.47 -4.18 -5.03
CA THR A 289 -23.01 -4.93 -6.17
C THR A 289 -23.40 -6.37 -5.80
N LEU A 290 -23.14 -6.79 -4.57
CA LEU A 290 -23.30 -8.17 -4.12
C LEU A 290 -24.62 -8.38 -3.39
N SER A 291 -25.12 -9.61 -3.46
CA SER A 291 -26.27 -10.08 -2.71
C SER A 291 -26.12 -11.57 -2.39
N PHE A 292 -26.55 -11.99 -1.21
CA PHE A 292 -26.59 -13.39 -0.80
C PHE A 292 -28.02 -13.75 -0.40
N ASN A 293 -28.54 -14.87 -0.90
CA ASN A 293 -29.92 -15.31 -0.61
C ASN A 293 -30.99 -14.22 -0.80
N ASN A 294 -30.87 -13.41 -1.87
CA ASN A 294 -31.73 -12.26 -2.18
C ASN A 294 -31.70 -11.09 -1.18
N GLN A 295 -30.68 -11.04 -0.31
CA GLN A 295 -30.41 -9.90 0.55
C GLN A 295 -29.19 -9.16 0.01
N GLU A 296 -29.32 -7.84 -0.17
CA GLU A 296 -28.18 -7.00 -0.57
C GLU A 296 -27.12 -7.01 0.53
N LEU A 297 -25.85 -6.99 0.14
CA LEU A 297 -24.75 -6.95 1.10
C LEU A 297 -24.69 -5.61 1.85
N THR A 298 -24.97 -4.49 1.17
CA THR A 298 -24.91 -3.13 1.75
C THR A 298 -26.16 -2.31 1.42
N PRO A 299 -27.35 -2.69 1.92
CA PRO A 299 -28.61 -2.04 1.57
C PRO A 299 -28.66 -0.54 1.91
N ASN A 300 -27.98 -0.10 2.97
CA ASN A 300 -28.00 1.32 3.39
C ASN A 300 -27.13 2.19 2.50
N LEU A 301 -25.89 1.77 2.20
CA LEU A 301 -25.02 2.45 1.24
C LEU A 301 -25.64 2.44 -0.15
N ASN A 302 -26.30 1.34 -0.56
CA ASN A 302 -27.01 1.26 -1.84
C ASN A 302 -28.12 2.31 -1.90
N ARG A 303 -28.92 2.44 -0.83
CA ARG A 303 -29.94 3.50 -0.72
C ARG A 303 -29.30 4.88 -0.82
N LEU A 304 -28.28 5.20 -0.02
CA LEU A 304 -27.64 6.52 -0.01
C LEU A 304 -27.02 6.86 -1.38
N ALA A 305 -26.39 5.90 -2.04
CA ALA A 305 -25.86 6.05 -3.39
C ALA A 305 -26.96 6.27 -4.44
N SER A 306 -28.13 5.63 -4.29
CA SER A 306 -29.29 5.83 -5.18
C SER A 306 -30.04 7.14 -4.91
N GLU A 307 -29.82 7.76 -3.75
CA GLU A 307 -30.48 9.00 -3.34
C GLU A 307 -29.57 10.23 -3.50
N GLY A 308 -28.25 10.05 -3.64
CA GLY A 308 -27.23 11.10 -3.71
C GLY A 308 -26.32 11.03 -4.94
N LEU A 309 -25.17 11.70 -4.85
CA LEU A 309 -24.11 11.60 -5.85
C LEU A 309 -23.24 10.39 -5.51
N PHE A 310 -23.11 9.45 -6.44
CA PHE A 310 -22.31 8.25 -6.24
C PHE A 310 -21.22 8.12 -7.30
N PHE A 311 -19.96 8.18 -6.87
CA PHE A 311 -18.79 8.07 -7.71
C PHE A 311 -18.33 6.61 -7.75
N PHE A 312 -18.66 5.92 -8.84
CA PHE A 312 -18.51 4.46 -8.94
C PHE A 312 -17.07 4.02 -9.23
N ASN A 313 -16.29 4.84 -9.95
CA ASN A 313 -14.91 4.54 -10.30
C ASN A 313 -13.95 5.41 -9.47
N TYR A 314 -14.13 5.39 -8.16
CA TYR A 314 -13.30 6.11 -7.20
C TYR A 314 -12.24 5.18 -6.59
N TYR A 315 -10.97 5.58 -6.64
CA TYR A 315 -9.83 4.76 -6.26
C TYR A 315 -9.05 5.38 -5.10
N SER A 316 -8.80 4.57 -4.07
CA SER A 316 -7.90 4.94 -3.00
C SER A 316 -6.44 4.92 -3.45
N GLN A 317 -5.62 5.76 -2.83
CA GLN A 317 -4.23 5.97 -3.23
C GLN A 317 -3.30 5.73 -2.05
N THR A 318 -3.37 4.53 -1.50
CA THR A 318 -2.59 4.13 -0.32
C THR A 318 -1.20 3.62 -0.66
N SER A 319 -0.25 3.87 0.23
CA SER A 319 1.07 3.25 0.27
C SER A 319 1.14 2.35 1.50
N VAL A 320 2.17 2.51 2.33
CA VAL A 320 2.42 1.70 3.53
C VAL A 320 1.62 2.16 4.76
N GLY A 321 0.94 3.32 4.70
CA GLY A 321 0.18 3.88 5.81
C GLY A 321 -1.31 3.53 5.83
N THR A 322 -1.81 2.82 4.81
CA THR A 322 -3.20 2.31 4.72
C THR A 322 -4.22 3.40 5.09
N SER A 323 -5.03 3.26 6.14
CA SER A 323 -6.01 4.28 6.57
C SER A 323 -5.41 5.66 6.85
N SER A 324 -4.18 5.75 7.38
CA SER A 324 -3.54 7.08 7.60
C SER A 324 -3.15 7.78 6.29
N ASP A 325 -2.84 7.01 5.24
CA ASP A 325 -2.56 7.55 3.91
C ASP A 325 -3.85 8.11 3.27
N THR A 326 -5.00 7.47 3.49
CA THR A 326 -6.30 7.91 2.94
C THR A 326 -6.81 9.13 3.68
N GLU A 327 -6.71 9.16 5.02
CA GLU A 327 -7.01 10.35 5.81
C GLU A 327 -6.19 11.54 5.31
N PHE A 328 -4.89 11.34 5.05
CA PHE A 328 -4.03 12.39 4.51
C PHE A 328 -4.47 12.82 3.11
N THR A 329 -4.60 11.89 2.16
CA THR A 329 -4.91 12.20 0.76
C THR A 329 -6.28 12.84 0.58
N PHE A 330 -7.29 12.35 1.29
CA PHE A 330 -8.64 12.93 1.26
C PHE A 330 -8.63 14.39 1.74
N ASN A 331 -7.92 14.66 2.84
CA ASN A 331 -7.92 16.00 3.45
C ASN A 331 -7.02 17.01 2.73
N THR A 332 -5.99 16.58 2.00
CA THR A 332 -4.96 17.50 1.45
C THR A 332 -4.85 17.50 -0.07
N SER A 333 -5.49 16.55 -0.75
CA SER A 333 -5.27 16.31 -2.19
C SER A 333 -3.80 15.98 -2.54
N LEU A 334 -2.99 15.59 -1.56
CA LEU A 334 -1.62 15.10 -1.75
C LEU A 334 -1.57 13.57 -1.71
N MET A 335 -0.61 12.97 -2.40
CA MET A 335 -0.34 11.53 -2.30
C MET A 335 0.55 11.21 -1.09
N PRO A 336 0.50 9.95 -0.59
CA PRO A 336 1.42 9.49 0.44
C PRO A 336 2.88 9.72 0.09
N ALA A 337 3.71 9.93 1.11
CA ALA A 337 5.15 10.08 0.94
C ALA A 337 5.78 8.83 0.30
N SER A 338 6.85 9.05 -0.46
CA SER A 338 7.62 7.97 -1.11
C SER A 338 8.27 7.01 -0.11
N THR A 339 8.60 7.53 1.07
CA THR A 339 9.27 6.84 2.16
C THR A 339 8.56 7.13 3.47
N GLY A 340 8.24 6.11 4.26
CA GLY A 340 7.51 6.30 5.51
C GLY A 340 6.01 6.50 5.34
N THR A 341 5.37 6.85 6.44
CA THR A 341 3.96 7.27 6.48
C THR A 341 3.92 8.73 6.89
N VAL A 342 3.06 9.52 6.24
CA VAL A 342 3.01 10.96 6.48
C VAL A 342 2.73 11.26 7.95
N PHE A 343 1.75 10.57 8.52
CA PHE A 343 1.33 10.72 9.91
C PHE A 343 2.45 10.45 10.94
N VAL A 344 3.44 9.61 10.63
CA VAL A 344 4.49 9.23 11.59
C VAL A 344 5.82 9.95 11.32
N ASN A 345 6.15 10.14 10.04
CA ASN A 345 7.46 10.64 9.63
C ASN A 345 7.46 12.14 9.30
N TYR A 346 6.28 12.73 9.06
CA TYR A 346 6.10 14.10 8.58
C TYR A 346 4.94 14.80 9.30
N TRP A 347 4.72 14.48 10.57
CA TRP A 347 3.67 15.08 11.41
C TRP A 347 3.94 16.54 11.77
N ASP A 348 5.21 16.95 11.68
CA ASP A 348 5.76 18.26 12.05
C ASP A 348 5.83 19.22 10.85
N ARG A 349 4.98 19.00 9.84
CA ARG A 349 4.89 19.81 8.62
C ARG A 349 3.61 20.64 8.63
N THR A 350 3.57 21.66 7.79
CA THR A 350 2.37 22.45 7.54
C THR A 350 1.56 21.79 6.43
N TYR A 351 0.24 21.65 6.63
CA TYR A 351 -0.67 21.17 5.61
C TYR A 351 -1.91 22.06 5.46
N GLU A 352 -2.27 22.35 4.22
CA GLU A 352 -3.52 22.93 3.77
C GLU A 352 -4.56 21.81 3.66
N ALA A 353 -5.07 21.40 4.81
CA ALA A 353 -6.06 20.34 4.93
C ALA A 353 -7.48 20.91 5.04
N ILE A 354 -8.48 20.18 4.53
CA ILE A 354 -9.93 20.51 4.63
C ILE A 354 -10.32 21.03 6.03
N PRO A 355 -10.02 20.34 7.15
CA PRO A 355 -10.34 20.83 8.49
C PRO A 355 -9.73 22.20 8.79
N ASN A 356 -8.41 22.39 8.59
CA ASN A 356 -7.77 23.70 8.77
C ASN A 356 -8.43 24.81 7.93
N ILE A 357 -8.75 24.54 6.66
CA ILE A 357 -9.37 25.53 5.76
C ILE A 357 -10.79 25.88 6.22
N LEU A 358 -11.60 24.88 6.56
CA LEU A 358 -12.98 25.11 7.03
C LEU A 358 -13.01 25.82 8.38
N LYS A 359 -12.05 25.51 9.27
CA LYS A 359 -11.86 26.25 10.52
C LYS A 359 -11.61 27.73 10.28
N GLN A 360 -10.77 28.08 9.30
CA GLN A 360 -10.56 29.48 8.89
C GLN A 360 -11.83 30.14 8.32
N LYS A 361 -12.75 29.34 7.74
CA LYS A 361 -14.09 29.78 7.33
C LYS A 361 -15.13 29.80 8.47
N GLY A 362 -14.73 29.53 9.71
CA GLY A 362 -15.58 29.60 10.90
C GLY A 362 -16.35 28.32 11.23
N TYR A 363 -15.97 27.18 10.66
CA TYR A 363 -16.52 25.87 11.07
C TYR A 363 -15.81 25.39 12.33
N TYR A 364 -16.56 24.74 13.23
CA TYR A 364 -15.93 23.89 14.24
C TYR A 364 -15.53 22.55 13.62
N THR A 365 -14.31 22.10 13.86
CA THR A 365 -13.77 20.90 13.20
C THR A 365 -13.45 19.81 14.21
N ALA A 366 -13.96 18.61 14.02
CA ALA A 366 -13.65 17.48 14.89
C ALA A 366 -13.41 16.18 14.13
N SER A 367 -12.53 15.35 14.67
CA SER A 367 -12.38 13.95 14.28
C SER A 367 -12.84 13.04 15.42
N MET A 368 -13.39 11.89 15.06
CA MET A 368 -13.98 10.92 15.99
C MET A 368 -13.50 9.53 15.60
N HIS A 369 -12.85 8.83 16.53
CA HIS A 369 -12.41 7.45 16.33
C HIS A 369 -12.36 6.75 17.68
N ALA A 370 -13.14 5.69 17.86
CA ALA A 370 -13.12 4.90 19.08
C ALA A 370 -11.91 3.94 19.11
N ASN A 371 -10.70 4.48 19.04
CA ASN A 371 -9.45 3.75 19.24
C ASN A 371 -8.44 4.66 19.96
N THR A 372 -7.35 4.07 20.44
CA THR A 372 -6.26 4.78 21.13
C THR A 372 -5.75 5.94 20.28
N ALA A 373 -5.69 7.14 20.87
CA ALA A 373 -5.37 8.37 20.15
C ALA A 373 -3.99 8.34 19.47
N SER A 374 -3.02 7.63 20.07
CA SER A 374 -1.66 7.51 19.54
C SER A 374 -1.54 6.54 18.37
N PHE A 375 -2.55 5.71 18.08
CA PHE A 375 -2.50 4.81 16.94
C PHE A 375 -2.40 5.63 15.65
N TRP A 376 -1.46 5.26 14.77
CA TRP A 376 -1.06 6.07 13.62
C TRP A 376 -0.57 7.49 13.95
N ASN A 377 -0.23 7.82 15.20
CA ASN A 377 0.14 9.19 15.61
C ASN A 377 -1.00 10.24 15.39
N ARG A 378 -2.26 9.80 15.40
CA ARG A 378 -3.44 10.68 15.17
C ARG A 378 -3.55 11.81 16.19
N ASN A 379 -3.19 11.57 17.44
CA ASN A 379 -3.21 12.58 18.50
C ASN A 379 -2.38 13.83 18.17
N VAL A 380 -1.33 13.69 17.36
CA VAL A 380 -0.52 14.83 16.88
C VAL A 380 -0.97 15.24 15.49
N MET A 381 -1.12 14.28 14.58
CA MET A 381 -1.40 14.59 13.19
C MET A 381 -2.78 15.23 12.96
N HIS A 382 -3.81 14.87 13.74
CA HIS A 382 -5.12 15.50 13.62
C HIS A 382 -5.08 16.98 14.05
N GLU A 383 -4.25 17.33 15.04
CA GLU A 383 -3.99 18.74 15.36
C GLU A 383 -3.27 19.43 14.20
N THR A 384 -2.24 18.80 13.63
CA THR A 384 -1.52 19.30 12.45
C THR A 384 -2.43 19.52 11.23
N LEU A 385 -3.40 18.64 10.99
CA LEU A 385 -4.41 18.80 9.93
C LEU A 385 -5.43 19.90 10.25
N GLY A 386 -5.48 20.39 11.49
CA GLY A 386 -6.29 21.54 11.89
C GLY A 386 -7.65 21.19 12.51
N TYR A 387 -7.86 19.96 12.98
CA TYR A 387 -9.03 19.64 13.79
C TYR A 387 -8.97 20.38 15.14
N ASP A 388 -10.08 20.99 15.57
CA ASP A 388 -10.20 21.62 16.90
C ASP A 388 -10.20 20.59 18.02
N HIS A 389 -10.77 19.40 17.76
CA HIS A 389 -10.83 18.33 18.74
C HIS A 389 -10.77 16.95 18.10
N PHE A 390 -10.07 16.02 18.77
CA PHE A 390 -10.06 14.61 18.43
C PHE A 390 -10.68 13.78 19.56
N TYR A 391 -11.90 13.28 19.33
CA TYR A 391 -12.56 12.34 20.23
C TYR A 391 -12.02 10.92 19.97
N ALA A 392 -11.02 10.54 20.76
CA ALA A 392 -10.40 9.22 20.75
C ALA A 392 -11.07 8.26 21.75
N ARG A 393 -10.48 7.07 22.01
CA ARG A 393 -10.95 6.05 22.98
C ARG A 393 -11.52 6.62 24.28
N ASP A 394 -10.81 7.51 24.94
CA ASP A 394 -11.17 8.06 26.26
C ASP A 394 -12.43 8.95 26.23
N SER A 395 -12.95 9.27 25.05
CA SER A 395 -14.21 10.01 24.85
C SER A 395 -15.43 9.10 24.72
N TYR A 396 -15.25 7.78 24.75
CA TYR A 396 -16.32 6.79 24.60
C TYR A 396 -16.42 5.92 25.85
N ASP A 397 -17.63 5.44 26.11
CA ASP A 397 -17.88 4.45 27.12
C ASP A 397 -17.51 3.05 26.59
N TYR A 398 -16.63 2.39 27.33
CA TYR A 398 -16.14 1.02 27.09
C TYR A 398 -16.50 0.10 28.26
N SER A 399 -17.53 0.45 29.04
CA SER A 399 -17.92 -0.32 30.23
C SER A 399 -18.50 -1.70 29.89
N ASN A 400 -18.92 -1.93 28.65
CA ASN A 400 -19.42 -3.20 28.16
C ASN A 400 -18.46 -3.82 27.12
N ASP A 401 -17.76 -4.89 27.51
CA ASP A 401 -16.80 -5.58 26.63
C ASP A 401 -17.50 -6.28 25.43
N ASP A 402 -18.79 -6.59 25.53
CA ASP A 402 -19.56 -7.20 24.44
C ASP A 402 -19.74 -6.24 23.24
N GLU A 403 -19.56 -4.94 23.48
CA GLU A 403 -19.65 -3.88 22.47
C GLU A 403 -18.31 -3.60 21.77
N VAL A 404 -17.25 -4.35 22.08
CA VAL A 404 -15.93 -4.22 21.46
C VAL A 404 -15.80 -5.21 20.30
N ILE A 405 -15.40 -4.71 19.13
CA ILE A 405 -15.09 -5.51 17.92
C ILE A 405 -13.68 -5.16 17.46
N GLY A 406 -12.83 -6.16 17.28
CA GLY A 406 -11.45 -5.98 16.90
C GLY A 406 -10.66 -5.09 17.88
N MET A 407 -10.20 -3.94 17.39
CA MET A 407 -9.30 -3.05 18.15
C MET A 407 -10.02 -1.92 18.90
N GLY A 408 -11.35 -1.82 18.83
CA GLY A 408 -12.08 -0.71 19.43
C GLY A 408 -13.57 -0.97 19.62
N LEU A 409 -14.30 0.09 19.93
CA LEU A 409 -15.75 0.04 20.09
C LEU A 409 -16.39 -0.33 18.75
N SER A 410 -17.44 -1.14 18.81
CA SER A 410 -18.21 -1.51 17.63
C SER A 410 -18.78 -0.27 16.94
N ASP A 411 -18.93 -0.33 15.62
CA ASP A 411 -19.32 0.83 14.82
C ASP A 411 -20.71 1.34 15.20
N LYS A 412 -21.64 0.46 15.60
CA LYS A 412 -22.97 0.82 16.11
C LYS A 412 -22.88 1.70 17.36
N GLU A 413 -22.12 1.25 18.37
CA GLU A 413 -21.96 2.01 19.61
C GLU A 413 -21.10 3.27 19.44
N PHE A 414 -20.09 3.20 18.57
CA PHE A 414 -19.30 4.36 18.17
C PHE A 414 -20.20 5.44 17.55
N PHE A 415 -21.04 5.08 16.58
CA PHE A 415 -21.96 6.03 15.95
C PHE A 415 -22.98 6.57 16.95
N ARG A 416 -23.62 5.72 17.75
CA ARG A 416 -24.60 6.12 18.77
C ARG A 416 -24.05 7.16 19.74
N GLN A 417 -22.86 6.89 20.28
CA GLN A 417 -22.18 7.82 21.19
C GLN A 417 -21.62 9.06 20.49
N SER A 418 -21.33 8.98 19.18
CA SER A 418 -20.90 10.12 18.36
C SER A 418 -22.04 11.06 18.02
N THR A 419 -23.25 10.55 17.74
CA THR A 419 -24.47 11.36 17.52
C THR A 419 -24.67 12.34 18.67
N GLN A 420 -24.52 11.89 19.93
CA GLN A 420 -24.66 12.73 21.12
C GLN A 420 -23.59 13.82 21.21
N LYS A 421 -22.38 13.58 20.70
CA LYS A 421 -21.31 14.57 20.63
C LYS A 421 -21.56 15.58 19.52
N ILE A 422 -21.98 15.12 18.35
CA ILE A 422 -22.36 15.96 17.19
C ILE A 422 -23.52 16.90 17.57
N LYS A 423 -24.50 16.40 18.32
CA LYS A 423 -25.60 17.22 18.85
C LYS A 423 -25.09 18.39 19.68
N LYS A 424 -24.19 18.15 20.64
CA LYS A 424 -23.58 19.23 21.44
C LYS A 424 -22.80 20.22 20.58
N ILE A 425 -22.02 19.71 19.61
CA ILE A 425 -21.30 20.56 18.65
C ILE A 425 -22.28 21.47 17.90
N SER A 426 -23.42 20.95 17.47
CA SER A 426 -24.45 21.70 16.74
C SER A 426 -25.17 22.76 17.59
N GLU A 427 -25.26 22.56 18.90
CA GLU A 427 -25.85 23.53 19.84
C GLU A 427 -24.90 24.71 20.12
N GLU A 428 -23.59 24.47 20.04
CA GLU A 428 -22.55 25.45 20.40
C GLU A 428 -21.97 26.19 19.17
N ASN A 429 -22.15 25.67 17.96
CA ASN A 429 -21.50 26.18 16.75
C ASN A 429 -22.48 26.32 15.60
N SER A 430 -22.33 27.40 14.81
CA SER A 430 -23.22 27.65 13.67
C SER A 430 -22.98 26.72 12.48
N ASN A 431 -21.73 26.29 12.26
CA ASN A 431 -21.35 25.31 11.25
C ASN A 431 -20.29 24.35 11.80
N TYR A 432 -20.31 23.10 11.35
CA TYR A 432 -19.32 22.10 11.77
C TYR A 432 -18.89 21.15 10.64
N TYR A 433 -17.66 20.67 10.76
CA TYR A 433 -17.06 19.58 9.96
C TYR A 433 -16.63 18.47 10.91
N VAL A 434 -17.30 17.32 10.83
CA VAL A 434 -17.00 16.16 11.70
C VAL A 434 -16.61 14.97 10.85
N THR A 435 -15.43 14.39 11.10
CA THR A 435 -14.98 13.15 10.46
C THR A 435 -15.09 11.98 11.44
N LEU A 436 -15.79 10.92 11.04
CA LEU A 436 -15.95 9.68 11.79
C LEU A 436 -15.17 8.56 11.12
N ILE A 437 -14.27 7.92 11.87
CA ILE A 437 -13.40 6.85 11.39
C ILE A 437 -13.87 5.53 12.00
N THR A 438 -14.48 4.69 11.16
CA THR A 438 -15.01 3.36 11.54
C THR A 438 -13.89 2.34 11.73
N LEU A 439 -14.19 1.20 12.35
CA LEU A 439 -13.17 0.19 12.71
C LEU A 439 -13.65 -1.26 12.66
N SER A 440 -14.95 -1.54 12.74
CA SER A 440 -15.45 -2.92 12.90
C SER A 440 -15.19 -3.81 11.70
N ASN A 441 -15.06 -3.21 10.50
CA ASN A 441 -14.73 -3.88 9.24
C ASN A 441 -13.22 -4.02 8.99
N HIS A 442 -12.40 -3.95 10.03
CA HIS A 442 -10.95 -4.15 9.93
C HIS A 442 -10.58 -5.65 9.97
N THR A 443 -9.63 -6.04 9.12
CA THR A 443 -9.03 -7.39 9.11
C THR A 443 -8.51 -7.80 10.51
N PRO A 444 -8.61 -9.07 10.96
CA PRO A 444 -8.94 -10.30 10.22
C PRO A 444 -10.41 -10.72 10.24
N TRP A 445 -11.32 -9.89 10.78
CA TRP A 445 -12.75 -10.19 10.91
C TRP A 445 -13.07 -11.45 11.75
N ASP A 446 -12.25 -11.71 12.77
CA ASP A 446 -12.37 -12.90 13.63
C ASP A 446 -13.59 -12.84 14.58
N ASP A 447 -14.14 -11.65 14.87
CA ASP A 447 -15.34 -11.43 15.70
C ASP A 447 -16.66 -11.76 14.94
N GLU A 448 -16.67 -12.84 14.18
CA GLU A 448 -17.79 -13.21 13.30
C GLU A 448 -19.13 -13.36 14.05
N ASP A 449 -19.07 -13.83 15.29
CA ASP A 449 -20.23 -13.98 16.18
C ASP A 449 -20.87 -12.65 16.58
N LYS A 450 -20.17 -11.52 16.42
CA LYS A 450 -20.66 -10.18 16.74
C LYS A 450 -21.26 -9.42 15.55
N TYR A 451 -21.08 -9.91 14.32
CA TYR A 451 -21.62 -9.24 13.12
C TYR A 451 -23.11 -9.48 12.88
N GLY A 452 -23.76 -10.31 13.71
CA GLY A 452 -25.16 -10.67 13.56
C GLY A 452 -25.39 -11.75 12.50
N ASN A 453 -26.65 -11.90 12.09
CA ASN A 453 -27.08 -12.99 11.21
C ASN A 453 -27.14 -12.54 9.74
N TYR A 454 -26.01 -12.66 9.04
CA TYR A 454 -25.95 -12.54 7.58
C TYR A 454 -25.24 -13.77 7.01
N SER A 455 -25.99 -14.63 6.31
CA SER A 455 -25.46 -15.87 5.75
C SER A 455 -24.87 -15.63 4.36
N VAL A 456 -23.67 -16.15 4.13
CA VAL A 456 -22.97 -16.11 2.83
C VAL A 456 -22.88 -17.50 2.19
N ASP A 457 -23.75 -18.40 2.65
CA ASP A 457 -24.06 -19.67 2.01
C ASP A 457 -24.90 -19.47 0.74
N TYR A 458 -25.07 -20.54 -0.04
CA TYR A 458 -25.99 -20.56 -1.17
C TYR A 458 -27.17 -21.47 -0.85
N LYS A 459 -28.35 -20.88 -0.66
CA LYS A 459 -29.59 -21.62 -0.40
C LYS A 459 -30.35 -21.90 -1.70
N TYR A 460 -30.77 -23.14 -1.86
CA TYR A 460 -31.58 -23.60 -2.99
C TYR A 460 -32.65 -24.57 -2.53
N THR A 461 -33.63 -24.83 -3.39
CA THR A 461 -34.70 -25.79 -3.11
C THR A 461 -34.60 -26.99 -4.04
N GLU A 462 -34.85 -28.18 -3.49
CA GLU A 462 -34.88 -29.43 -4.23
C GLU A 462 -36.12 -30.25 -3.82
N THR A 463 -36.63 -31.10 -4.70
CA THR A 463 -37.70 -32.03 -4.36
C THR A 463 -37.10 -33.33 -3.80
N ASP A 464 -37.47 -33.70 -2.57
CA ASP A 464 -37.04 -34.95 -1.95
C ASP A 464 -37.70 -36.19 -2.59
N GLU A 465 -37.24 -37.39 -2.18
CA GLU A 465 -37.78 -38.67 -2.67
C GLU A 465 -39.28 -38.86 -2.42
N ASN A 466 -39.87 -38.08 -1.50
CA ASN A 466 -41.29 -38.11 -1.14
C ASN A 466 -42.11 -37.04 -1.88
N GLY A 467 -41.50 -36.25 -2.75
CA GLY A 467 -42.17 -35.17 -3.50
C GLY A 467 -42.29 -33.85 -2.73
N ASN A 468 -41.64 -33.70 -1.57
CA ASN A 468 -41.65 -32.45 -0.80
C ASN A 468 -40.53 -31.52 -1.27
N THR A 469 -40.82 -30.22 -1.35
CA THR A 469 -39.78 -29.20 -1.52
C THR A 469 -39.01 -29.03 -0.20
N VAL A 470 -37.70 -29.26 -0.24
CA VAL A 470 -36.78 -29.07 0.88
C VAL A 470 -35.76 -27.99 0.54
N GLU A 471 -35.43 -27.14 1.53
CA GLU A 471 -34.33 -26.19 1.41
C GLU A 471 -33.00 -26.91 1.70
N LYS A 472 -32.02 -26.70 0.83
CA LYS A 472 -30.65 -27.15 0.99
C LYS A 472 -29.72 -25.94 0.94
N SER A 473 -28.53 -26.10 1.50
CA SER A 473 -27.51 -25.06 1.54
C SER A 473 -26.15 -25.63 1.16
N LEU A 474 -25.41 -24.88 0.33
CA LEU A 474 -24.00 -25.10 0.05
C LEU A 474 -23.15 -24.08 0.81
N PRO A 475 -21.99 -24.48 1.37
CA PRO A 475 -21.14 -23.61 2.20
C PRO A 475 -20.29 -22.65 1.34
N TYR A 476 -20.91 -21.98 0.37
CA TYR A 476 -20.28 -21.17 -0.68
C TYR A 476 -19.12 -20.32 -0.15
N MET A 477 -19.39 -19.27 0.63
CA MET A 477 -18.37 -18.43 1.27
C MET A 477 -18.23 -18.66 2.77
N GLU A 478 -19.02 -19.55 3.35
CA GLU A 478 -19.00 -19.82 4.79
C GLU A 478 -17.63 -20.35 5.24
N GLY A 479 -17.06 -19.74 6.30
CA GLY A 479 -15.76 -20.11 6.86
C GLY A 479 -14.53 -19.57 6.11
N THR A 480 -14.70 -18.92 4.95
CA THR A 480 -13.61 -18.28 4.18
C THR A 480 -13.24 -16.90 4.75
N ASP A 481 -12.06 -16.37 4.42
CA ASP A 481 -11.65 -15.02 4.85
C ASP A 481 -12.54 -13.96 4.17
N LEU A 482 -12.85 -14.18 2.87
CA LEU A 482 -13.73 -13.28 2.12
C LEU A 482 -15.18 -13.32 2.61
N GLY A 483 -15.67 -14.48 3.06
CA GLY A 483 -16.98 -14.62 3.69
C GLY A 483 -17.08 -13.87 5.02
N ARG A 484 -16.07 -14.00 5.90
CA ARG A 484 -16.00 -13.21 7.14
C ARG A 484 -15.98 -11.70 6.87
N TYR A 485 -15.20 -11.27 5.87
CA TYR A 485 -15.22 -9.89 5.39
C TYR A 485 -16.62 -9.44 4.95
N PHE A 486 -17.34 -10.24 4.14
CA PHE A 486 -18.70 -9.87 3.72
C PHE A 486 -19.67 -9.71 4.90
N LYS A 487 -19.61 -10.60 5.91
CA LYS A 487 -20.44 -10.45 7.12
C LYS A 487 -20.13 -9.15 7.86
N SER A 488 -18.84 -8.83 8.00
CA SER A 488 -18.39 -7.58 8.62
C SER A 488 -18.80 -6.33 7.84
N VAL A 489 -18.76 -6.39 6.50
CA VAL A 489 -19.26 -5.34 5.60
C VAL A 489 -20.75 -5.09 5.82
N HIS A 490 -21.56 -6.15 5.92
CA HIS A 490 -23.00 -6.02 6.18
C HIS A 490 -23.26 -5.34 7.53
N TYR A 491 -22.52 -5.74 8.57
CA TYR A 491 -22.60 -5.10 9.89
C TYR A 491 -22.24 -3.61 9.84
N ALA A 492 -21.14 -3.25 9.16
CA ALA A 492 -20.72 -1.87 9.02
C ALA A 492 -21.74 -1.02 8.22
N ASP A 493 -22.34 -1.58 7.17
CA ASP A 493 -23.45 -0.94 6.44
C ASP A 493 -24.67 -0.70 7.33
N GLU A 494 -25.05 -1.69 8.15
CA GLU A 494 -26.15 -1.55 9.11
C GLU A 494 -25.87 -0.44 10.12
N ALA A 495 -24.66 -0.37 10.66
CA ALA A 495 -24.23 0.67 11.59
C ALA A 495 -24.30 2.08 10.96
N ILE A 496 -23.91 2.22 9.69
CA ILE A 496 -24.08 3.48 8.93
C ILE A 496 -25.56 3.80 8.76
N GLY A 497 -26.41 2.82 8.44
CA GLY A 497 -27.85 3.00 8.34
C GLY A 497 -28.48 3.51 9.64
N GLU A 498 -28.14 2.88 10.77
CA GLU A 498 -28.56 3.29 12.12
C GLU A 498 -28.09 4.72 12.43
N PHE A 499 -26.83 5.05 12.14
CA PHE A 499 -26.30 6.40 12.33
C PHE A 499 -27.07 7.47 11.57
N ILE A 500 -27.36 7.23 10.28
CA ILE A 500 -28.17 8.16 9.48
C ILE A 500 -29.56 8.35 10.08
N ASN A 501 -30.19 7.28 10.55
CA ASN A 501 -31.51 7.36 11.20
C ASN A 501 -31.47 8.15 12.51
N GLU A 502 -30.42 7.96 13.32
CA GLU A 502 -30.23 8.71 14.56
C GLU A 502 -29.99 10.20 14.32
N LEU A 503 -29.14 10.54 13.35
CA LEU A 503 -28.92 11.94 12.96
C LEU A 503 -30.23 12.60 12.49
N ASP A 504 -31.06 11.87 11.74
CA ASP A 504 -32.38 12.38 11.30
C ASP A 504 -33.33 12.60 12.49
N ALA A 505 -33.37 11.63 13.41
CA ALA A 505 -34.22 11.69 14.60
C ALA A 505 -33.85 12.87 15.52
N GLU A 506 -32.57 13.23 15.57
CA GLU A 506 -32.06 14.39 16.32
C GLU A 506 -32.13 15.71 15.51
N GLY A 507 -32.64 15.69 14.27
CA GLY A 507 -32.76 16.86 13.39
C GLY A 507 -31.42 17.37 12.83
N LEU A 508 -30.36 16.59 12.94
CA LEU A 508 -29.00 16.97 12.54
C LEU A 508 -28.78 16.92 11.03
N LEU A 509 -29.67 16.28 10.26
CA LEU A 509 -29.52 16.13 8.81
C LEU A 509 -30.08 17.29 7.97
N ASP A 510 -30.92 18.14 8.53
CA ASP A 510 -31.67 19.15 7.74
C ASP A 510 -30.75 20.19 7.05
N ASN A 511 -29.63 20.55 7.68
CA ASN A 511 -28.61 21.44 7.09
C ASN A 511 -27.25 20.76 6.92
N THR A 512 -27.23 19.44 6.66
CA THR A 512 -26.00 18.66 6.64
C THR A 512 -25.83 17.91 5.33
N VAL A 513 -24.59 17.88 4.85
CA VAL A 513 -24.14 16.97 3.79
C VAL A 513 -23.33 15.86 4.44
N VAL A 514 -23.71 14.63 4.15
CA VAL A 514 -22.96 13.43 4.53
C VAL A 514 -22.09 13.02 3.36
N VAL A 515 -20.78 12.97 3.60
CA VAL A 515 -19.78 12.51 2.65
C VAL A 515 -19.24 11.17 3.14
N ILE A 516 -19.41 10.11 2.37
CA ILE A 516 -18.94 8.77 2.73
C ILE A 516 -17.86 8.38 1.75
N TYR A 517 -16.70 7.95 2.25
CA TYR A 517 -15.68 7.32 1.42
C TYR A 517 -15.20 6.01 2.04
N GLY A 518 -15.07 4.97 1.24
CA GLY A 518 -14.27 3.82 1.63
C GLY A 518 -12.79 4.19 1.57
N ASP A 519 -12.01 3.75 2.54
CA ASP A 519 -10.62 4.16 2.66
C ASP A 519 -9.69 3.36 1.74
N HIS A 520 -9.68 2.04 1.86
CA HIS A 520 -8.90 1.16 1.01
C HIS A 520 -9.55 -0.21 0.81
N ASP A 521 -8.92 -1.05 0.01
CA ASP A 521 -9.34 -2.43 -0.16
C ASP A 521 -9.03 -3.27 1.09
N ALA A 522 -9.81 -4.33 1.29
CA ALA A 522 -9.71 -5.22 2.43
C ALA A 522 -8.41 -6.05 2.51
N LYS A 523 -7.49 -5.93 1.55
CA LYS A 523 -6.25 -6.74 1.44
C LYS A 523 -6.49 -8.25 1.41
N ILE A 524 -7.66 -8.68 0.90
CA ILE A 524 -7.99 -10.09 0.70
C ILE A 524 -7.14 -10.69 -0.43
N ALA A 525 -6.68 -11.93 -0.25
CA ALA A 525 -5.88 -12.64 -1.24
C ALA A 525 -6.66 -12.94 -2.53
N LYS A 526 -5.98 -12.88 -3.68
CA LYS A 526 -6.57 -13.24 -4.99
C LYS A 526 -7.16 -14.65 -5.06
N SER A 527 -6.66 -15.59 -4.26
CA SER A 527 -7.21 -16.95 -4.20
C SER A 527 -8.64 -16.97 -3.66
N GLU A 528 -8.96 -16.12 -2.69
CA GLU A 528 -10.31 -16.03 -2.12
C GLU A 528 -11.29 -15.49 -3.17
N TYR A 529 -10.91 -14.44 -3.90
CA TYR A 529 -11.72 -13.93 -5.01
C TYR A 529 -11.86 -14.93 -6.15
N ARG A 530 -10.80 -15.70 -6.46
CA ARG A 530 -10.89 -16.78 -7.46
C ARG A 530 -11.91 -17.83 -7.03
N TYR A 531 -11.85 -18.27 -5.78
CA TYR A 531 -12.81 -19.22 -5.23
C TYR A 531 -14.24 -18.67 -5.30
N PHE A 532 -14.44 -17.40 -4.91
CA PHE A 532 -15.72 -16.70 -5.04
C PHE A 532 -16.28 -16.72 -6.47
N TYR A 533 -15.51 -16.29 -7.47
CA TYR A 533 -16.03 -16.26 -8.85
C TYR A 533 -16.18 -17.63 -9.51
N ASN A 534 -15.48 -18.66 -9.02
CA ASN A 534 -15.41 -19.97 -9.67
C ASN A 534 -16.10 -21.09 -8.89
N TYR A 535 -16.91 -20.76 -7.90
CA TYR A 535 -17.69 -21.78 -7.20
C TYR A 535 -18.81 -22.33 -8.09
N ASP A 536 -18.81 -23.64 -8.26
CA ASP A 536 -19.85 -24.36 -8.97
C ASP A 536 -20.99 -24.71 -8.01
N PHE A 537 -22.12 -24.01 -8.15
CA PHE A 537 -23.31 -24.23 -7.33
C PHE A 537 -24.02 -25.57 -7.62
N GLU A 538 -23.65 -26.31 -8.66
CA GLU A 538 -24.18 -27.65 -8.94
C GLU A 538 -23.39 -28.75 -8.20
N THR A 539 -22.08 -28.61 -8.12
CA THR A 539 -21.18 -29.64 -7.58
C THR A 539 -20.64 -29.31 -6.19
N GLY A 540 -20.59 -28.03 -5.83
CA GLY A 540 -19.95 -27.53 -4.61
C GLY A 540 -18.42 -27.46 -4.70
N GLU A 541 -17.84 -27.61 -5.89
CA GLU A 541 -16.40 -27.55 -6.16
C GLU A 541 -16.05 -26.27 -6.97
N GLU A 542 -14.75 -26.03 -7.25
CA GLU A 542 -14.33 -24.95 -8.14
C GLU A 542 -14.38 -25.39 -9.61
N TYR A 543 -14.76 -24.49 -10.52
CA TYR A 543 -14.63 -24.74 -11.96
C TYR A 543 -13.17 -25.02 -12.35
N ASP A 544 -12.97 -26.02 -13.21
CA ASP A 544 -11.70 -26.25 -13.88
C ASP A 544 -11.35 -25.08 -14.81
N LYS A 545 -10.06 -24.82 -15.01
CA LYS A 545 -9.58 -23.73 -15.89
C LYS A 545 -10.03 -23.84 -17.35
N ASP A 546 -10.36 -25.05 -17.79
CA ASP A 546 -10.84 -25.31 -19.15
C ASP A 546 -12.38 -25.16 -19.26
N ASP A 547 -13.08 -24.95 -18.14
CA ASP A 547 -14.52 -24.67 -18.14
C ASP A 547 -14.79 -23.26 -18.70
N PRO A 548 -15.72 -23.10 -19.66
CA PRO A 548 -16.03 -21.79 -20.24
C PRO A 548 -16.60 -20.77 -19.24
N ARG A 549 -17.05 -21.20 -18.06
CA ARG A 549 -17.55 -20.34 -16.97
C ARG A 549 -16.42 -19.85 -16.06
N TYR A 550 -15.21 -20.40 -16.17
CA TYR A 550 -14.09 -20.03 -15.31
C TYR A 550 -13.69 -18.56 -15.53
N VAL A 551 -13.57 -17.83 -14.42
CA VAL A 551 -13.14 -16.43 -14.33
C VAL A 551 -11.71 -16.37 -13.79
N ASP A 552 -10.77 -15.90 -14.62
CA ASP A 552 -9.39 -15.69 -14.16
C ASP A 552 -9.25 -14.37 -13.40
N VAL A 553 -9.04 -14.47 -12.08
CA VAL A 553 -8.68 -13.34 -11.23
C VAL A 553 -7.17 -13.08 -11.36
N ASP A 554 -6.83 -12.34 -12.41
CA ASP A 554 -5.45 -11.93 -12.70
C ASP A 554 -5.04 -10.68 -11.90
N TYR A 555 -3.86 -10.13 -12.21
CA TYR A 555 -3.38 -8.90 -11.58
C TYR A 555 -4.30 -7.70 -11.87
N TYR A 556 -4.75 -7.53 -13.11
CA TYR A 556 -5.49 -6.34 -13.52
C TYR A 556 -6.92 -6.37 -13.01
N ASN A 557 -7.58 -7.53 -13.04
CA ASN A 557 -8.89 -7.73 -12.42
C ASN A 557 -8.84 -7.37 -10.93
N TYR A 558 -7.81 -7.86 -10.23
CA TYR A 558 -7.62 -7.53 -8.82
C TYR A 558 -7.41 -6.02 -8.60
N GLU A 559 -6.48 -5.39 -9.31
CA GLU A 559 -6.17 -3.97 -9.12
C GLU A 559 -7.34 -3.04 -9.49
N LEU A 560 -8.07 -3.35 -10.57
CA LEU A 560 -9.22 -2.54 -11.01
C LEU A 560 -10.44 -2.70 -10.11
N ASN A 561 -10.56 -3.81 -9.37
CA ASN A 561 -11.67 -4.03 -8.44
C ASN A 561 -11.42 -3.42 -7.06
N ARG A 562 -10.24 -2.84 -6.80
CA ARG A 562 -9.90 -2.12 -5.55
C ARG A 562 -10.52 -0.72 -5.44
N LYS A 563 -11.63 -0.48 -6.13
CA LYS A 563 -12.43 0.74 -6.03
C LYS A 563 -13.09 0.81 -4.66
N VAL A 564 -13.23 2.01 -4.14
CA VAL A 564 -13.90 2.30 -2.87
C VAL A 564 -15.08 3.23 -3.13
N PRO A 565 -16.20 3.12 -2.41
CA PRO A 565 -17.34 3.99 -2.65
C PRO A 565 -16.97 5.43 -2.27
N PHE A 566 -17.47 6.40 -3.05
CA PHE A 566 -17.53 7.79 -2.65
C PHE A 566 -18.94 8.30 -2.90
N ILE A 567 -19.61 8.75 -1.84
CA ILE A 567 -21.01 9.15 -1.84
C ILE A 567 -21.11 10.54 -1.22
N ILE A 568 -21.81 11.45 -1.88
CA ILE A 568 -22.18 12.75 -1.31
C ILE A 568 -23.70 12.80 -1.27
N TRP A 569 -24.26 12.84 -0.06
CA TRP A 569 -25.70 12.71 0.18
C TRP A 569 -26.20 13.80 1.13
N THR A 570 -27.43 14.25 0.92
CA THR A 570 -28.18 15.12 1.83
C THR A 570 -29.66 14.82 1.69
N LYS A 571 -30.52 15.19 2.66
CA LYS A 571 -31.98 14.93 2.54
C LYS A 571 -32.57 15.52 1.26
N ASP A 572 -32.04 16.65 0.81
CA ASP A 572 -32.48 17.37 -0.39
C ASP A 572 -32.03 16.71 -1.71
N SER A 573 -31.15 15.69 -1.68
CA SER A 573 -30.66 15.06 -2.90
C SER A 573 -31.67 14.07 -3.49
N LYS A 574 -32.52 13.45 -2.66
CA LYS A 574 -33.49 12.45 -3.13
C LYS A 574 -34.48 13.05 -4.14
N GLY A 575 -34.50 12.51 -5.36
CA GLY A 575 -35.34 13.00 -6.46
C GLY A 575 -34.85 14.30 -7.11
N ASN A 576 -33.73 14.87 -6.67
CA ASN A 576 -33.11 16.04 -7.29
C ASN A 576 -32.22 15.59 -8.45
N SER A 577 -32.61 15.89 -9.70
CA SER A 577 -31.89 15.43 -10.90
C SER A 577 -30.42 15.85 -10.98
N LYS A 578 -30.01 16.87 -10.22
CA LYS A 578 -28.63 17.36 -10.16
C LYS A 578 -27.79 16.62 -9.11
N LEU A 579 -28.38 16.34 -7.95
CA LEU A 579 -27.70 15.76 -6.78
C LEU A 579 -27.97 14.26 -6.58
N ASN A 580 -28.89 13.66 -7.33
CA ASN A 580 -29.13 12.23 -7.38
C ASN A 580 -28.62 11.70 -8.73
N LYS A 581 -27.38 11.22 -8.74
CA LYS A 581 -26.73 10.78 -9.97
C LYS A 581 -25.55 9.87 -9.68
N LYS A 582 -25.45 8.78 -10.47
CA LYS A 582 -24.23 7.99 -10.57
C LYS A 582 -23.23 8.68 -11.49
N ILE A 583 -22.00 8.89 -11.01
CA ILE A 583 -20.87 9.45 -11.73
C ILE A 583 -19.90 8.30 -12.07
N ASP A 584 -19.74 8.00 -13.35
CA ASP A 584 -18.90 6.90 -13.86
C ASP A 584 -17.49 7.36 -14.31
N LYS A 585 -17.12 8.62 -14.02
CA LYS A 585 -15.76 9.12 -14.30
C LYS A 585 -14.74 8.45 -13.39
N VAL A 586 -13.57 8.14 -13.94
CA VAL A 586 -12.42 7.65 -13.16
C VAL A 586 -11.94 8.77 -12.25
N MET A 587 -11.84 8.50 -10.95
CA MET A 587 -11.56 9.50 -9.92
C MET A 587 -10.60 8.94 -8.87
N GLY A 588 -9.62 9.73 -8.48
CA GLY A 588 -8.68 9.40 -7.41
C GLY A 588 -9.12 10.03 -6.10
N MET A 589 -8.69 9.49 -4.98
CA MET A 589 -8.92 10.09 -3.68
C MET A 589 -8.40 11.53 -3.55
N TYR A 590 -7.31 11.89 -4.25
CA TYR A 590 -6.85 13.28 -4.29
C TYR A 590 -7.84 14.23 -4.99
N ASP A 591 -8.78 13.73 -5.79
CA ASP A 591 -9.75 14.56 -6.52
C ASP A 591 -10.93 14.96 -5.61
N ALA A 592 -11.07 14.31 -4.43
CA ALA A 592 -12.15 14.58 -3.50
C ALA A 592 -12.10 16.02 -2.97
N MET A 593 -10.94 16.46 -2.45
CA MET A 593 -10.81 17.82 -1.91
C MET A 593 -11.08 18.92 -2.96
N PRO A 594 -10.52 18.92 -4.19
CA PRO A 594 -10.89 19.86 -5.25
C PRO A 594 -12.38 19.87 -5.60
N THR A 595 -13.01 18.70 -5.64
CA THR A 595 -14.45 18.57 -5.91
C THR A 595 -15.27 19.18 -4.76
N LEU A 596 -14.93 18.86 -3.52
CA LEU A 596 -15.57 19.41 -2.33
C LEU A 596 -15.32 20.92 -2.19
N ALA A 597 -14.12 21.39 -2.53
CA ALA A 597 -13.75 22.80 -2.54
C ALA A 597 -14.69 23.63 -3.41
N ASN A 598 -14.94 23.17 -4.64
CA ASN A 598 -15.89 23.79 -5.55
C ASN A 598 -17.34 23.73 -5.01
N MET A 599 -17.75 22.62 -4.42
CA MET A 599 -19.13 22.44 -3.94
C MET A 599 -19.45 23.25 -2.66
N PHE A 600 -18.49 23.38 -1.76
CA PHE A 600 -18.63 24.03 -0.44
C PHE A 600 -18.05 25.45 -0.39
N ASN A 601 -17.49 25.93 -1.50
CA ASN A 601 -16.87 27.25 -1.63
C ASN A 601 -15.68 27.46 -0.68
N PHE A 602 -14.67 26.59 -0.72
CA PHE A 602 -13.41 26.83 -0.03
C PHE A 602 -12.22 26.79 -0.99
N ASP A 603 -11.21 27.60 -0.69
CA ASP A 603 -10.02 27.75 -1.54
C ASP A 603 -8.89 26.84 -1.06
N TYR A 604 -8.03 26.44 -2.01
CA TYR A 604 -6.79 25.73 -1.72
C TYR A 604 -5.71 26.10 -2.75
N THR A 605 -4.44 25.89 -2.38
CA THR A 605 -3.26 26.19 -3.20
C THR A 605 -2.56 24.93 -3.71
N TYR A 606 -2.38 23.93 -2.84
CA TYR A 606 -1.44 22.81 -3.10
C TYR A 606 -2.11 21.46 -3.42
N GLY A 607 -3.33 21.47 -3.97
CA GLY A 607 -4.01 20.23 -4.34
C GLY A 607 -3.56 19.67 -5.70
N LEU A 608 -3.23 18.37 -5.75
CA LEU A 608 -2.82 17.70 -6.98
C LEU A 608 -4.00 17.38 -7.89
N GLY A 609 -5.14 17.06 -7.29
CA GLY A 609 -6.34 16.59 -7.98
C GLY A 609 -7.04 17.66 -8.82
N HIS A 610 -8.18 17.24 -9.35
CA HIS A 610 -9.07 18.08 -10.15
C HIS A 610 -10.49 17.97 -9.60
N ASP A 611 -11.26 19.04 -9.75
CA ASP A 611 -12.71 18.91 -9.65
C ASP A 611 -13.19 17.99 -10.77
N ILE A 612 -13.78 16.85 -10.38
CA ILE A 612 -14.22 15.80 -11.29
C ILE A 612 -15.31 16.28 -12.27
N PHE A 613 -16.03 17.34 -11.92
CA PHE A 613 -17.04 17.96 -12.78
C PHE A 613 -16.46 18.95 -13.79
N SER A 614 -15.19 19.36 -13.62
CA SER A 614 -14.48 20.28 -14.51
C SER A 614 -13.46 19.59 -15.42
N THR A 615 -13.31 18.27 -15.33
CA THR A 615 -12.41 17.48 -16.19
C THR A 615 -13.17 16.44 -17.00
N ASP A 616 -12.89 16.35 -18.31
CA ASP A 616 -13.51 15.36 -19.20
C ASP A 616 -12.72 14.03 -19.21
N GLU A 617 -11.40 14.10 -19.30
CA GLU A 617 -10.49 12.95 -19.24
C GLU A 617 -9.64 13.05 -17.96
N ASN A 618 -9.87 12.16 -17.00
CA ASN A 618 -9.09 12.12 -15.76
C ASN A 618 -8.07 10.97 -15.77
N ILE A 619 -6.95 11.19 -15.10
CA ILE A 619 -5.91 10.20 -14.84
C ILE A 619 -5.73 10.08 -13.33
N VAL A 620 -5.77 8.85 -12.83
CA VAL A 620 -5.56 8.54 -11.42
C VAL A 620 -4.23 7.85 -11.27
N VAL A 621 -3.29 8.50 -10.58
CA VAL A 621 -1.94 7.97 -10.36
C VAL A 621 -1.82 7.39 -8.96
N PHE A 622 -1.33 6.17 -8.86
CA PHE A 622 -1.10 5.48 -7.60
C PHE A 622 0.31 5.76 -7.05
N PRO A 623 0.51 5.65 -5.73
CA PRO A 623 1.81 5.92 -5.10
C PRO A 623 2.97 5.07 -5.63
N ASN A 624 2.66 3.91 -6.22
CA ASN A 624 3.66 3.03 -6.82
C ASN A 624 4.06 3.42 -8.25
N GLY A 625 3.44 4.45 -8.84
CA GLY A 625 3.65 4.89 -10.21
C GLY A 625 2.70 4.29 -11.24
N ASN A 626 1.88 3.31 -10.87
CA ASN A 626 0.79 2.84 -11.74
C ASN A 626 -0.22 3.97 -11.94
N TRP A 627 -1.02 3.88 -12.99
CA TRP A 627 -2.09 4.83 -13.20
C TRP A 627 -3.24 4.21 -14.01
N VAL A 628 -4.43 4.79 -13.86
CA VAL A 628 -5.63 4.38 -14.58
C VAL A 628 -6.33 5.59 -15.18
N THR A 629 -6.82 5.42 -16.41
CA THR A 629 -7.73 6.33 -17.10
C THR A 629 -9.02 5.58 -17.45
N ASP A 630 -9.97 6.24 -18.09
CA ASP A 630 -11.14 5.59 -18.69
C ASP A 630 -10.78 4.61 -19.82
N LYS A 631 -9.63 4.82 -20.48
CA LYS A 631 -9.14 4.04 -21.62
C LYS A 631 -8.20 2.90 -21.26
N MET A 632 -7.41 3.01 -20.19
CA MET A 632 -6.45 1.96 -19.83
C MET A 632 -6.01 1.96 -18.36
N TYR A 633 -5.51 0.81 -17.91
CA TYR A 633 -4.67 0.69 -16.73
C TYR A 633 -3.23 0.46 -17.14
N TYR A 634 -2.30 1.21 -16.55
CA TYR A 634 -0.87 1.09 -16.80
C TYR A 634 -0.12 0.60 -15.55
N ASN A 635 0.61 -0.50 -15.70
CA ASN A 635 1.48 -1.07 -14.68
C ASN A 635 2.91 -0.56 -14.88
N ALA A 636 3.30 0.44 -14.09
CA ALA A 636 4.64 1.02 -14.14
C ALA A 636 5.73 0.07 -13.61
N GLN A 637 5.36 -0.94 -12.81
CA GLN A 637 6.31 -1.94 -12.31
C GLN A 637 6.83 -2.81 -13.45
N LYS A 638 5.93 -3.21 -14.35
CA LYS A 638 6.21 -4.14 -15.44
C LYS A 638 6.39 -3.48 -16.81
N ASP A 639 6.05 -2.20 -16.94
CA ASP A 639 6.03 -1.48 -18.23
C ASP A 639 5.00 -2.11 -19.20
N GLU A 640 3.85 -2.50 -18.65
CA GLU A 640 2.75 -3.20 -19.33
C GLU A 640 1.44 -2.43 -19.10
N TYR A 641 0.44 -2.64 -19.97
CA TYR A 641 -0.87 -2.01 -19.83
C TYR A 641 -2.01 -2.96 -20.21
N LEU A 642 -3.20 -2.65 -19.69
CA LEU A 642 -4.47 -3.25 -20.07
C LEU A 642 -5.37 -2.17 -20.67
N LEU A 643 -5.86 -2.38 -21.89
CA LEU A 643 -6.88 -1.51 -22.49
C LEU A 643 -8.25 -1.78 -21.86
N LEU A 644 -9.01 -0.71 -21.65
CA LEU A 644 -10.35 -0.73 -21.09
C LEU A 644 -11.36 -0.25 -22.15
N LYS A 645 -12.62 -0.70 -22.06
CA LYS A 645 -13.74 -0.24 -22.90
C LYS A 645 -13.47 -0.26 -24.43
N ASP A 646 -12.73 -1.25 -24.93
CA ASP A 646 -12.31 -1.35 -26.34
C ASP A 646 -11.62 -0.08 -26.88
N SER A 647 -10.92 0.65 -26.00
CA SER A 647 -10.29 1.93 -26.33
C SER A 647 -9.04 1.78 -27.18
N VAL A 648 -8.74 2.81 -27.98
CA VAL A 648 -7.48 2.95 -28.72
C VAL A 648 -6.62 4.00 -28.04
N VAL A 649 -5.38 3.63 -27.71
CA VAL A 649 -4.39 4.51 -27.05
C VAL A 649 -3.11 4.52 -27.87
N THR A 650 -2.51 5.70 -28.05
CA THR A 650 -1.26 5.87 -28.80
C THR A 650 -0.04 5.77 -27.88
N GLU A 651 1.13 5.40 -28.40
CA GLU A 651 2.38 5.39 -27.61
C GLU A 651 2.71 6.78 -27.04
N GLU A 652 2.41 7.85 -27.78
CA GLU A 652 2.59 9.24 -27.34
C GLU A 652 1.71 9.57 -26.11
N GLU A 653 0.46 9.13 -26.11
CA GLU A 653 -0.46 9.29 -24.98
C GLU A 653 0.04 8.54 -23.74
N ILE A 654 0.55 7.32 -23.92
CA ILE A 654 1.13 6.54 -22.81
C ILE A 654 2.35 7.28 -22.24
N GLU A 655 3.27 7.75 -23.09
CA GLU A 655 4.47 8.44 -22.61
C GLU A 655 4.13 9.76 -21.90
N LYS A 656 3.19 10.55 -22.43
CA LYS A 656 2.66 11.75 -21.77
C LYS A 656 2.10 11.43 -20.38
N ASN A 657 1.33 10.35 -20.25
CA ASN A 657 0.76 9.93 -18.97
C ASN A 657 1.84 9.41 -18.00
N LYS A 658 2.87 8.71 -18.50
CA LYS A 658 4.05 8.32 -17.69
C LYS A 658 4.80 9.55 -17.16
N GLU A 659 5.01 10.56 -17.99
CA GLU A 659 5.65 11.81 -17.58
C GLU A 659 4.81 12.55 -16.54
N TYR A 660 3.50 12.66 -16.77
CA TYR A 660 2.56 13.27 -15.82
C TYR A 660 2.58 12.55 -14.47
N ALA A 661 2.45 11.22 -14.46
CA ALA A 661 2.50 10.41 -13.24
C ALA A 661 3.81 10.63 -12.46
N ASN A 662 4.96 10.62 -13.15
CA ASN A 662 6.26 10.88 -12.53
C ASN A 662 6.39 12.30 -11.97
N LYS A 663 5.77 13.28 -12.62
CA LYS A 663 5.77 14.68 -12.21
C LYS A 663 4.97 14.86 -10.93
N ILE A 664 3.71 14.40 -10.89
CA ILE A 664 2.83 14.63 -9.73
C ILE A 664 3.29 13.87 -8.48
N LEU A 665 3.83 12.66 -8.63
CA LEU A 665 4.46 11.94 -7.51
C LEU A 665 5.66 12.72 -6.95
N GLY A 666 6.46 13.35 -7.83
CA GLY A 666 7.62 14.13 -7.43
C GLY A 666 7.24 15.44 -6.74
N VAL A 667 6.17 16.08 -7.21
CA VAL A 667 5.62 17.31 -6.61
C VAL A 667 5.05 17.00 -5.23
N SER A 668 4.22 15.97 -5.09
CA SER A 668 3.65 15.55 -3.80
C SER A 668 4.73 15.26 -2.76
N ASP A 669 5.71 14.43 -3.15
CA ASP A 669 6.81 14.06 -2.26
C ASP A 669 7.67 15.28 -1.89
N ALA A 670 7.90 16.20 -2.83
CA ALA A 670 8.61 17.44 -2.55
C ALA A 670 7.89 18.33 -1.54
N ILE A 671 6.56 18.48 -1.66
CA ILE A 671 5.75 19.27 -0.73
C ILE A 671 5.89 18.72 0.70
N ILE A 672 5.73 17.41 0.86
CA ILE A 672 5.76 16.74 2.17
C ILE A 672 7.17 16.74 2.77
N VAL A 673 8.19 16.35 1.98
CA VAL A 673 9.56 16.17 2.48
C VAL A 673 10.22 17.50 2.85
N TYR A 674 9.90 18.57 2.11
CA TYR A 674 10.53 19.88 2.29
C TYR A 674 9.64 20.93 2.95
N ASP A 675 8.45 20.54 3.44
CA ASP A 675 7.52 21.44 4.12
C ASP A 675 7.16 22.70 3.31
N LEU A 676 6.84 22.51 2.03
CA LEU A 676 6.71 23.64 1.09
C LEU A 676 5.43 24.45 1.30
N GLU A 677 4.47 23.96 2.09
CA GLU A 677 3.25 24.69 2.42
C GLU A 677 3.44 25.66 3.60
N ALA A 678 4.54 25.56 4.34
CA ALA A 678 4.86 26.46 5.45
C ALA A 678 5.10 27.92 5.01
N GLY A 679 5.32 28.17 3.71
CA GLY A 679 5.62 29.49 3.16
C GLY A 679 6.94 30.07 3.68
N ASP A 680 7.00 31.39 3.85
CA ASP A 680 8.20 32.14 4.27
C ASP A 680 8.61 31.89 5.74
N LYS A 681 7.85 31.10 6.52
CA LYS A 681 8.25 30.72 7.90
C LYS A 681 9.61 30.01 7.95
N ASN A 682 10.00 29.34 6.87
CA ASN A 682 11.29 28.65 6.74
C ASN A 682 12.47 29.58 6.31
N GLU A 683 12.22 30.84 5.97
CA GLU A 683 13.29 31.83 5.68
C GLU A 683 13.77 32.58 6.92
N GLU A 684 12.97 32.68 8.00
CA GLU A 684 13.37 33.38 9.23
C GLU A 684 14.11 32.50 10.26
N GLU A 685 14.05 31.16 10.13
CA GLU A 685 14.74 30.21 11.03
C GLU A 685 16.01 29.56 10.44
N LYS A 686 16.44 29.95 9.24
CA LYS A 686 17.73 29.57 8.62
C LYS A 686 18.74 30.71 8.67
#